data_AF-A0A956GRY2-F1
#
_entry.id   AF-A0A956GRY2-F1
#
_cell.length_a   1.000
_cell.length_b   1.000
_cell.length_c   1.000
_cell.angle_alpha   90.00
_cell.angle_beta   90.00
_cell.angle_gamma   90.00
#
_symmetry.space_group_name_H-M   'P 1'
#
loop_
_entity.id
_entity.type
_entity.pdbx_description
1 polymer ?
#
loop_
_entity_poly.entity_id
_entity_poly.type
_entity_poly.pdbx_seq_one_letter_code
_entity_poly.pdbx_strand_id
1 'polypeptide(L)'
;MSHRWEFFRAGGVDQVSLRNGADLLALPELDQKLWVALAMPTAGVDIDPATLAMIDIDNDGRIRIADVLAAIEFVADVWVDPGDVLTSKDVVALAALEDGKVKTAARRILTLLDKPKATEVSLADALEVVKSLEKTRFNGDGVVTPASAGDEAAVAQVIDDVIATVGSVPDRSGKPGVDAKLLETFGEQIDRLAAWAAAGEATWVEGLGDATGAAHDALVAVRAKLEDYFARARVVAFDPRAAAALGGTDDDLAALRTLTLTGDAEEVARLPLAPIDAGGVLRLAGPLNPAWTARLDAFMTRVVTPLLGERGELTAADLATVAARFDAHAAWRKDRPDVAVDKLGLDRVAAIAGGDERARIAALIAEDLEVAPEYDALTDVEKTLRLQRDLGRVLRNFVNFSDFYSRKDGAFQCGTLYLDARASRLCLPVADAGKHATLAPLSSACLAYCDVVRGATKKSIVAAFTNGDAEYVFVGRNGVYYDRKGDSWDATITKVVSNPISVREAFWAPYKKLVRMVEDLAAKRAQAAEAAADAKVGAAATQIATADKAAAAAPAKDAAKPAPKKIDIGTVAAIGVAVGGIGAMVVGIVAAFTGLGAWMPLGLLALLLLISGPSMMLAWMKLRHRSLGPILDANGWAINGRARVNVAFGAALTELAALPPGSRRNLDDPYADKQRPWRLYLVLLVLLGLGASWYVGALDRWLPGRATSRSVLGDDAPAASKGPLLAPPPAPPPAG
;
A
#
# COMPACT_ATOMS: atom_id res chain seq x y z
N MET A 1 -45.55 -8.08 -4.35
CA MET A 1 -44.24 -8.22 -5.04
C MET A 1 -44.45 -7.71 -6.46
N SER A 2 -44.05 -6.46 -6.73
CA SER A 2 -44.36 -5.78 -7.99
C SER A 2 -43.35 -6.06 -9.11
N HIS A 3 -42.08 -6.36 -8.78
CA HIS A 3 -41.02 -6.63 -9.76
C HIS A 3 -40.60 -8.11 -9.82
N ARG A 4 -40.41 -8.66 -11.02
CA ARG A 4 -39.99 -10.06 -11.25
C ARG A 4 -38.54 -10.13 -11.72
N TRP A 5 -37.65 -10.42 -10.78
CA TRP A 5 -36.22 -10.60 -11.03
C TRP A 5 -35.91 -11.82 -11.90
N GLU A 6 -34.91 -11.67 -12.77
CA GLU A 6 -34.26 -12.77 -13.48
C GLU A 6 -32.84 -12.94 -12.97
N PHE A 7 -32.42 -14.19 -12.77
CA PHE A 7 -31.06 -14.52 -12.32
C PHE A 7 -30.38 -15.40 -13.35
N PHE A 8 -29.08 -15.19 -13.55
CA PHE A 8 -28.22 -16.07 -14.33
C PHE A 8 -27.19 -16.73 -13.43
N ARG A 9 -26.78 -17.95 -13.77
CA ARG A 9 -25.81 -18.71 -12.99
C ARG A 9 -24.43 -18.63 -13.60
N ALA A 10 -23.51 -17.97 -12.91
CA ALA A 10 -22.11 -17.85 -13.31
C ALA A 10 -21.18 -17.94 -12.10
N GLY A 11 -20.00 -18.54 -12.27
CA GLY A 11 -19.06 -18.72 -11.15
C GLY A 11 -19.60 -19.63 -10.03
N GLY A 12 -20.66 -20.41 -10.29
CA GLY A 12 -21.29 -21.27 -9.28
C GLY A 12 -22.21 -20.56 -8.30
N VAL A 13 -22.54 -19.29 -8.53
CA VAL A 13 -23.52 -18.49 -7.79
C VAL A 13 -24.58 -17.93 -8.74
N ASP A 14 -25.78 -17.68 -8.22
CA ASP A 14 -26.85 -17.02 -8.96
C ASP A 14 -26.68 -15.50 -8.82
N GLN A 15 -26.65 -14.78 -9.94
CA GLN A 15 -26.43 -13.35 -10.01
C GLN A 15 -27.62 -12.69 -10.70
N VAL A 16 -28.04 -11.52 -10.22
CA VAL A 16 -29.17 -10.78 -10.81
C VAL A 16 -28.83 -10.31 -12.22
N SER A 17 -29.77 -10.44 -13.14
CA SER A 17 -29.67 -9.94 -14.52
C SER A 17 -30.22 -8.52 -14.60
N LEU A 18 -29.47 -7.59 -15.19
CA LEU A 18 -29.90 -6.21 -15.44
C LEU A 18 -30.16 -6.03 -16.93
N ARG A 19 -31.43 -6.13 -17.33
CA ARG A 19 -31.83 -6.18 -18.76
C ARG A 19 -32.39 -4.87 -19.26
N ASN A 20 -33.05 -4.10 -18.39
CA ASN A 20 -33.79 -2.89 -18.75
C ASN A 20 -33.89 -1.91 -17.57
N GLY A 21 -34.50 -0.75 -17.81
CA GLY A 21 -34.73 0.27 -16.78
C GLY A 21 -35.58 -0.21 -15.59
N ALA A 22 -36.53 -1.12 -15.81
CA ALA A 22 -37.35 -1.65 -14.72
C ALA A 22 -36.52 -2.49 -13.73
N ASP A 23 -35.55 -3.26 -14.22
CA ASP A 23 -34.60 -3.99 -13.35
C ASP A 23 -33.71 -3.01 -12.56
N LEU A 24 -33.33 -1.85 -13.15
CA LEU A 24 -32.54 -0.82 -12.47
C LEU A 24 -33.31 -0.14 -11.35
N LEU A 25 -34.52 0.34 -11.64
CA LEU A 25 -35.37 1.05 -10.68
C LEU A 25 -35.80 0.16 -9.52
N ALA A 26 -35.84 -1.16 -9.71
CA ALA A 26 -36.17 -2.12 -8.67
C ALA A 26 -34.97 -2.47 -7.75
N LEU A 27 -33.73 -2.07 -8.08
CA LEU A 27 -32.53 -2.43 -7.29
C LEU A 27 -32.59 -2.08 -5.80
N PRO A 28 -33.24 -1.00 -5.33
CA PRO A 28 -33.44 -0.75 -3.90
C PRO A 28 -34.17 -1.88 -3.16
N GLU A 29 -35.03 -2.64 -3.85
CA GLU A 29 -35.80 -3.76 -3.29
C GLU A 29 -35.00 -5.07 -3.24
N LEU A 30 -33.86 -5.15 -3.94
CA LEU A 30 -33.04 -6.37 -4.01
C LEU A 30 -32.24 -6.56 -2.70
N ASP A 31 -32.36 -7.74 -2.06
CA ASP A 31 -31.57 -8.08 -0.87
C ASP A 31 -30.07 -7.88 -1.18
N GLN A 32 -29.38 -7.08 -0.37
CA GLN A 32 -27.96 -6.76 -0.52
C GLN A 32 -27.08 -8.02 -0.56
N LYS A 33 -27.52 -9.14 0.02
CA LYS A 33 -26.85 -10.45 -0.06
C LYS A 33 -26.74 -11.01 -1.48
N LEU A 34 -27.56 -10.50 -2.40
CA LEU A 34 -27.59 -10.93 -3.80
C LEU A 34 -26.71 -10.06 -4.71
N TRP A 35 -26.12 -8.99 -4.19
CA TRP A 35 -25.14 -8.18 -4.89
C TRP A 35 -23.77 -8.86 -4.84
N VAL A 36 -23.03 -8.89 -5.94
CA VAL A 36 -21.72 -9.56 -5.98
C VAL A 36 -20.65 -8.82 -5.18
N ALA A 37 -20.66 -7.48 -5.22
CA ALA A 37 -19.85 -6.60 -4.39
C ALA A 37 -20.73 -5.67 -3.56
N LEU A 38 -20.29 -5.39 -2.32
CA LEU A 38 -20.91 -4.40 -1.42
C LEU A 38 -20.18 -3.06 -1.43
N ALA A 39 -18.89 -3.08 -1.80
CA ALA A 39 -18.06 -1.91 -1.96
C ALA A 39 -16.98 -2.15 -3.02
N MET A 40 -16.63 -1.12 -3.77
CA MET A 40 -15.51 -1.11 -4.73
C MET A 40 -14.68 0.17 -4.58
N PRO A 41 -13.36 0.12 -4.77
CA PRO A 41 -12.51 1.31 -4.72
C PRO A 41 -12.72 2.19 -5.96
N THR A 42 -12.55 3.50 -5.82
CA THR A 42 -12.54 4.46 -6.95
C THR A 42 -11.21 4.44 -7.72
N ALA A 43 -10.15 3.90 -7.14
CA ALA A 43 -8.82 3.77 -7.75
C ALA A 43 -8.50 2.32 -8.13
N GLY A 44 -7.65 2.13 -9.16
CA GLY A 44 -7.19 0.80 -9.57
C GLY A 44 -8.25 -0.02 -10.32
N VAL A 45 -9.29 0.64 -10.83
CA VAL A 45 -10.33 0.06 -11.68
C VAL A 45 -10.32 0.75 -13.05
N ASP A 46 -10.72 0.04 -14.09
CA ASP A 46 -10.78 0.54 -15.46
C ASP A 46 -12.15 1.17 -15.76
N ILE A 47 -12.48 2.19 -14.99
CA ILE A 47 -13.60 3.07 -15.19
C ILE A 47 -13.04 4.49 -15.02
N ASP A 48 -13.58 5.46 -15.74
CA ASP A 48 -13.07 6.84 -15.67
C ASP A 48 -13.11 7.35 -14.22
N PRO A 49 -11.96 7.77 -13.63
CA PRO A 49 -11.90 8.26 -12.27
C PRO A 49 -12.86 9.42 -11.99
N ALA A 50 -13.10 10.30 -12.96
CA ALA A 50 -14.02 11.42 -12.79
C ALA A 50 -15.48 10.93 -12.64
N THR A 51 -15.86 9.87 -13.36
CA THR A 51 -17.20 9.27 -13.19
C THR A 51 -17.35 8.60 -11.83
N LEU A 52 -16.30 7.91 -11.36
CA LEU A 52 -16.32 7.27 -10.04
C LEU A 52 -16.40 8.31 -8.91
N ALA A 53 -15.70 9.43 -9.04
CA ALA A 53 -15.78 10.54 -8.10
C ALA A 53 -17.18 11.19 -8.06
N MET A 54 -17.91 11.23 -9.19
CA MET A 54 -19.29 11.72 -9.21
C MET A 54 -20.32 10.74 -8.61
N ILE A 55 -19.98 9.45 -8.56
CA ILE A 55 -20.82 8.43 -7.92
C ILE A 55 -20.53 8.38 -6.41
N ASP A 56 -19.28 8.56 -6.00
CA ASP A 56 -18.81 8.59 -4.61
C ASP A 56 -19.29 9.87 -3.89
N ILE A 57 -20.49 9.83 -3.28
CA ILE A 57 -21.15 11.01 -2.73
C ILE A 57 -20.46 11.48 -1.43
N ASP A 58 -19.95 10.55 -0.62
CA ASP A 58 -19.27 10.86 0.64
C ASP A 58 -17.77 11.15 0.48
N ASN A 59 -17.24 11.01 -0.74
CA ASN A 59 -15.84 11.26 -1.11
C ASN A 59 -14.84 10.44 -0.28
N ASP A 60 -15.22 9.24 0.15
CA ASP A 60 -14.36 8.38 0.96
C ASP A 60 -13.45 7.45 0.14
N GLY A 61 -13.52 7.56 -1.19
CA GLY A 61 -12.75 6.79 -2.14
C GLY A 61 -13.33 5.39 -2.40
N ARG A 62 -14.57 5.12 -1.99
CA ARG A 62 -15.24 3.83 -2.16
C ARG A 62 -16.69 3.99 -2.57
N ILE A 63 -17.04 3.34 -3.67
CA ILE A 63 -18.44 3.22 -4.11
C ILE A 63 -19.09 2.07 -3.33
N ARG A 64 -20.16 2.39 -2.61
CA ARG A 64 -21.04 1.44 -1.91
C ARG A 64 -22.40 1.34 -2.60
N ILE A 65 -23.25 0.47 -2.06
CA ILE A 65 -24.63 0.33 -2.55
C ILE A 65 -25.38 1.66 -2.50
N ALA A 66 -25.26 2.45 -1.43
CA ALA A 66 -25.96 3.72 -1.30
C ALA A 66 -25.61 4.70 -2.44
N ASP A 67 -24.33 4.79 -2.80
CA ASP A 67 -23.82 5.61 -3.90
C ASP A 67 -24.40 5.18 -5.25
N VAL A 68 -24.43 3.87 -5.50
CA VAL A 68 -25.03 3.30 -6.72
C VAL A 68 -26.54 3.57 -6.78
N LEU A 69 -27.26 3.42 -5.66
CA LEU A 69 -28.70 3.68 -5.60
C LEU A 69 -29.01 5.17 -5.82
N ALA A 70 -28.22 6.08 -5.25
CA ALA A 70 -28.37 7.51 -5.49
C ALA A 70 -28.05 7.90 -6.94
N ALA A 71 -27.08 7.23 -7.58
CA ALA A 71 -26.85 7.39 -9.01
C ALA A 71 -28.04 6.89 -9.84
N ILE A 72 -28.68 5.79 -9.45
CA ILE A 72 -29.90 5.28 -10.12
C ILE A 72 -31.09 6.22 -9.92
N GLU A 73 -31.25 6.81 -8.73
CA GLU A 73 -32.28 7.81 -8.45
C GLU A 73 -32.12 9.04 -9.35
N PHE A 74 -30.89 9.56 -9.48
CA PHE A 74 -30.60 10.62 -10.45
C PHE A 74 -30.94 10.21 -11.89
N VAL A 75 -30.64 8.97 -12.28
CA VAL A 75 -31.01 8.47 -13.62
C VAL A 75 -32.52 8.39 -13.80
N ALA A 76 -33.26 8.00 -12.77
CA ALA A 76 -34.72 7.93 -12.79
C ALA A 76 -35.37 9.31 -13.02
N ASP A 77 -34.76 10.37 -12.48
CA ASP A 77 -35.27 11.75 -12.61
C ASP A 77 -34.94 12.40 -13.97
N VAL A 78 -33.87 11.95 -14.63
CA VAL A 78 -33.31 12.63 -15.81
C VAL A 78 -33.64 11.93 -17.13
N TRP A 79 -33.81 10.60 -17.14
CA TRP A 79 -34.08 9.83 -18.35
C TRP A 79 -35.55 9.43 -18.48
N VAL A 80 -36.05 9.48 -19.71
CA VAL A 80 -37.38 8.95 -20.06
C VAL A 80 -37.42 7.42 -19.93
N ASP A 81 -36.35 6.75 -20.40
CA ASP A 81 -36.11 5.33 -20.14
C ASP A 81 -34.75 5.15 -19.41
N PRO A 82 -34.76 4.91 -18.10
CA PRO A 82 -33.55 4.65 -17.31
C PRO A 82 -32.68 3.51 -17.86
N GLY A 83 -33.24 2.59 -18.67
CA GLY A 83 -32.50 1.50 -19.28
C GLY A 83 -31.42 1.96 -20.28
N ASP A 84 -31.53 3.18 -20.82
CA ASP A 84 -30.60 3.69 -21.82
C ASP A 84 -29.15 3.80 -21.30
N VAL A 85 -28.97 3.99 -19.98
CA VAL A 85 -27.63 4.04 -19.35
C VAL A 85 -26.90 2.69 -19.38
N LEU A 86 -27.61 1.59 -19.65
CA LEU A 86 -26.99 0.27 -19.81
C LEU A 86 -26.26 0.12 -21.16
N THR A 87 -26.54 1.00 -22.14
CA THR A 87 -25.99 0.92 -23.49
C THR A 87 -24.52 1.34 -23.58
N SER A 88 -24.00 2.06 -22.57
CA SER A 88 -22.59 2.50 -22.50
C SER A 88 -22.13 3.29 -23.73
N LYS A 89 -22.88 4.35 -24.09
CA LYS A 89 -22.55 5.26 -25.19
C LYS A 89 -22.02 6.60 -24.67
N ASP A 90 -21.16 7.24 -25.47
CA ASP A 90 -20.55 8.56 -25.15
C ASP A 90 -21.43 9.76 -25.56
N VAL A 91 -22.64 9.50 -26.07
CA VAL A 91 -23.59 10.50 -26.58
C VAL A 91 -24.98 10.27 -26.01
N VAL A 92 -25.63 11.35 -25.59
CA VAL A 92 -27.01 11.36 -25.09
C VAL A 92 -27.90 12.03 -26.14
N ALA A 93 -28.97 11.34 -26.55
CA ALA A 93 -30.00 11.96 -27.39
C ALA A 93 -30.88 12.89 -26.54
N LEU A 94 -31.14 14.11 -27.01
CA LEU A 94 -32.00 15.06 -26.28
C LEU A 94 -33.42 14.53 -26.09
N ALA A 95 -33.88 13.64 -26.97
CA ALA A 95 -35.19 13.00 -26.87
C ALA A 95 -35.26 11.92 -25.76
N ALA A 96 -34.12 11.38 -25.33
CA ALA A 96 -34.04 10.40 -24.25
C ALA A 96 -34.08 11.03 -22.85
N LEU A 97 -33.94 12.36 -22.77
CA LEU A 97 -33.99 13.13 -21.54
C LEU A 97 -35.39 13.66 -21.25
N GLU A 98 -35.78 13.63 -19.98
CA GLU A 98 -36.99 14.25 -19.46
C GLU A 98 -36.95 15.77 -19.64
N ASP A 99 -38.14 16.38 -19.73
CA ASP A 99 -38.27 17.83 -19.86
C ASP A 99 -37.97 18.53 -18.52
N GLY A 100 -36.68 18.80 -18.28
CA GLY A 100 -36.18 19.43 -17.06
C GLY A 100 -34.92 20.27 -17.24
N LYS A 101 -34.25 20.56 -16.11
CA LYS A 101 -33.02 21.38 -16.07
C LYS A 101 -31.91 20.82 -16.96
N VAL A 102 -31.70 19.50 -16.95
CA VAL A 102 -30.61 18.83 -17.69
C VAL A 102 -30.79 18.96 -19.19
N LYS A 103 -32.00 18.71 -19.72
CA LYS A 103 -32.28 18.84 -21.15
C LYS A 103 -32.16 20.29 -21.65
N THR A 104 -32.57 21.24 -20.81
CA THR A 104 -32.44 22.68 -21.10
C THR A 104 -30.96 23.08 -21.15
N ALA A 105 -30.17 22.66 -20.16
CA ALA A 105 -28.73 22.88 -20.12
C ALA A 105 -28.00 22.19 -21.29
N ALA A 106 -28.39 20.97 -21.67
CA ALA A 106 -27.82 20.27 -22.82
C ALA A 106 -28.06 21.03 -24.15
N ARG A 107 -29.26 21.61 -24.34
CA ARG A 107 -29.53 22.50 -25.49
C ARG A 107 -28.69 23.78 -25.45
N ARG A 108 -28.46 24.34 -24.26
CA ARG A 108 -27.59 25.51 -24.07
C ARG A 108 -26.14 25.19 -24.43
N ILE A 109 -25.60 24.06 -24.00
CA ILE A 109 -24.25 23.57 -24.40
C ILE A 109 -24.13 23.53 -25.93
N LEU A 110 -25.11 22.92 -26.61
CA LEU A 110 -25.11 22.85 -28.07
C LEU A 110 -25.21 24.23 -28.74
N THR A 111 -25.92 25.17 -28.12
CA THR A 111 -26.02 26.56 -28.62
C THR A 111 -24.71 27.31 -28.44
N LEU A 112 -24.02 27.14 -27.31
CA LEU A 112 -22.71 27.74 -27.03
C LEU A 112 -21.61 27.23 -27.96
N LEU A 113 -21.76 26.01 -28.48
CA LEU A 113 -20.86 25.40 -29.45
C LEU A 113 -21.26 25.65 -30.92
N ASP A 114 -22.20 26.58 -31.18
CA ASP A 114 -22.73 26.89 -32.51
C ASP A 114 -23.36 25.69 -33.25
N LYS A 115 -23.92 24.71 -32.49
CA LYS A 115 -24.61 23.51 -32.99
C LYS A 115 -26.12 23.45 -32.60
N PRO A 116 -26.93 24.51 -32.81
CA PRO A 116 -28.31 24.56 -32.30
C PRO A 116 -29.29 23.54 -32.93
N LYS A 117 -28.91 22.93 -34.06
CA LYS A 117 -29.72 21.90 -34.75
C LYS A 117 -29.35 20.47 -34.38
N ALA A 118 -28.34 20.27 -33.54
CA ALA A 118 -27.94 18.94 -33.10
C ALA A 118 -29.01 18.32 -32.20
N THR A 119 -29.27 17.03 -32.39
CA THR A 119 -30.26 16.24 -31.62
C THR A 119 -29.63 15.43 -30.50
N GLU A 120 -28.30 15.44 -30.41
CA GLU A 120 -27.49 14.66 -29.47
C GLU A 120 -26.37 15.55 -28.91
N VAL A 121 -26.00 15.32 -27.66
CA VAL A 121 -24.87 15.97 -26.98
C VAL A 121 -23.82 14.92 -26.62
N SER A 122 -22.55 15.20 -26.84
CA SER A 122 -21.44 14.30 -26.47
C SER A 122 -20.74 14.73 -25.19
N LEU A 123 -20.04 13.80 -24.53
CA LEU A 123 -19.20 14.13 -23.38
C LEU A 123 -18.11 15.15 -23.73
N ALA A 124 -17.55 15.07 -24.94
CA ALA A 124 -16.55 16.03 -25.41
C ALA A 124 -17.12 17.45 -25.50
N ASP A 125 -18.35 17.60 -26.01
CA ASP A 125 -19.04 18.90 -26.09
C ASP A 125 -19.25 19.49 -24.68
N ALA A 126 -19.70 18.68 -23.71
CA ALA A 126 -19.90 19.13 -22.34
C ALA A 126 -18.59 19.57 -21.67
N LEU A 127 -17.51 18.77 -21.81
CA LEU A 127 -16.20 19.10 -21.24
C LEU A 127 -15.58 20.36 -21.85
N GLU A 128 -15.79 20.61 -23.15
CA GLU A 128 -15.34 21.83 -23.81
C GLU A 128 -16.03 23.07 -23.23
N VAL A 129 -17.34 23.01 -23.05
CA VAL A 129 -18.10 24.11 -22.44
C VAL A 129 -17.71 24.31 -20.98
N VAL A 130 -17.65 23.25 -20.16
CA VAL A 130 -17.22 23.35 -18.75
C VAL A 130 -15.84 24.01 -18.65
N LYS A 131 -14.88 23.58 -19.48
CA LYS A 131 -13.53 24.17 -19.52
C LYS A 131 -13.51 25.63 -19.99
N SER A 132 -14.44 26.03 -20.86
CA SER A 132 -14.58 27.43 -21.26
C SER A 132 -15.07 28.31 -20.11
N LEU A 133 -15.86 27.73 -19.21
CA LEU A 133 -16.44 28.40 -18.05
C LEU A 133 -15.49 28.48 -16.85
N GLU A 134 -14.45 27.64 -16.77
CA GLU A 134 -13.36 27.83 -15.78
C GLU A 134 -12.62 29.17 -15.95
N LYS A 135 -12.79 29.85 -17.10
CA LYS A 135 -12.18 31.15 -17.40
C LYS A 135 -13.09 32.34 -17.08
N THR A 136 -14.33 32.11 -16.68
CA THR A 136 -15.24 33.20 -16.31
C THR A 136 -14.88 33.74 -14.94
N ARG A 137 -15.30 34.98 -14.67
CA ARG A 137 -15.03 35.67 -13.39
C ARG A 137 -15.72 34.98 -12.21
N PHE A 138 -16.91 34.44 -12.46
CA PHE A 138 -17.76 33.73 -11.51
C PHE A 138 -18.09 32.35 -12.07
N ASN A 139 -18.08 31.34 -11.22
CA ASN A 139 -18.34 29.95 -11.59
C ASN A 139 -19.35 29.25 -10.66
N GLY A 140 -19.89 29.97 -9.67
CA GLY A 140 -21.04 29.55 -8.89
C GLY A 140 -20.74 28.50 -7.82
N ASP A 141 -19.55 28.48 -7.24
CA ASP A 141 -19.21 27.66 -6.06
C ASP A 141 -19.17 28.44 -4.75
N GLY A 142 -19.36 29.76 -4.80
CA GLY A 142 -19.27 30.66 -3.65
C GLY A 142 -17.83 30.89 -3.17
N VAL A 143 -16.83 30.58 -3.99
CA VAL A 143 -15.41 30.78 -3.72
C VAL A 143 -14.89 31.89 -4.62
N VAL A 144 -14.34 32.94 -4.01
CA VAL A 144 -13.75 34.07 -4.77
C VAL A 144 -12.24 34.02 -4.73
N THR A 145 -11.61 34.23 -5.89
CA THR A 145 -10.15 34.29 -6.02
C THR A 145 -9.70 35.75 -6.14
N PRO A 146 -8.40 36.07 -6.01
CA PRO A 146 -7.90 37.42 -6.26
C PRO A 146 -8.26 37.94 -7.66
N ALA A 147 -8.40 37.05 -8.65
CA ALA A 147 -8.84 37.41 -9.99
C ALA A 147 -10.32 37.83 -10.07
N SER A 148 -11.17 37.35 -9.15
CA SER A 148 -12.59 37.71 -9.07
C SER A 148 -12.79 39.17 -8.67
N ALA A 149 -11.80 39.80 -8.03
CA ALA A 149 -11.81 41.23 -7.68
C ALA A 149 -11.70 42.18 -8.89
N GLY A 150 -11.32 41.69 -10.08
CA GLY A 150 -11.19 42.52 -11.27
C GLY A 150 -10.16 43.64 -11.08
N ASP A 151 -10.58 44.90 -11.28
CA ASP A 151 -9.71 46.08 -11.16
C ASP A 151 -9.52 46.55 -9.70
N GLU A 152 -10.19 45.93 -8.73
CA GLU A 152 -10.14 46.32 -7.31
C GLU A 152 -8.92 45.71 -6.59
N ALA A 153 -7.74 46.29 -6.80
CA ALA A 153 -6.48 45.80 -6.22
C ALA A 153 -6.51 45.68 -4.68
N ALA A 154 -7.24 46.57 -3.99
CA ALA A 154 -7.38 46.51 -2.53
C ALA A 154 -8.15 45.26 -2.08
N VAL A 155 -9.22 44.89 -2.79
CA VAL A 155 -10.03 43.70 -2.52
C VAL A 155 -9.22 42.43 -2.84
N ALA A 156 -8.50 42.41 -3.97
CA ALA A 156 -7.61 41.31 -4.33
C ALA A 156 -6.56 41.05 -3.23
N GLN A 157 -5.95 42.10 -2.70
CA GLN A 157 -4.96 41.98 -1.63
C GLN A 157 -5.57 41.44 -0.33
N VAL A 158 -6.80 41.83 0.03
CA VAL A 158 -7.47 41.25 1.22
C VAL A 158 -7.78 39.77 1.02
N ILE A 159 -8.14 39.33 -0.19
CA ILE A 159 -8.31 37.90 -0.50
C ILE A 159 -6.98 37.16 -0.31
N ASP A 160 -5.86 37.71 -0.80
CA ASP A 160 -4.53 37.14 -0.56
C ASP A 160 -4.16 37.09 0.93
N ASP A 161 -4.52 38.12 1.69
CA ASP A 161 -4.28 38.19 3.14
C ASP A 161 -5.07 37.11 3.89
N VAL A 162 -6.31 36.81 3.48
CA VAL A 162 -7.12 35.70 4.03
C VAL A 162 -6.46 34.35 3.72
N ILE A 163 -6.05 34.15 2.46
CA ILE A 163 -5.38 32.92 2.01
C ILE A 163 -4.10 32.64 2.81
N ALA A 164 -3.30 33.68 3.07
CA ALA A 164 -2.04 33.59 3.79
C ALA A 164 -2.20 33.33 5.31
N THR A 165 -3.35 33.68 5.88
CA THR A 165 -3.57 33.63 7.35
C THR A 165 -4.48 32.50 7.77
N VAL A 166 -5.71 32.46 7.27
CA VAL A 166 -6.76 31.52 7.70
C VAL A 166 -6.78 30.27 6.80
N GLY A 167 -6.35 30.41 5.54
CA GLY A 167 -6.24 29.32 4.58
C GLY A 167 -7.07 29.57 3.33
N SER A 168 -7.19 28.55 2.47
CA SER A 168 -7.93 28.64 1.21
C SER A 168 -8.77 27.40 0.96
N VAL A 169 -9.83 27.59 0.18
CA VAL A 169 -10.63 26.52 -0.44
C VAL A 169 -10.34 26.54 -1.94
N PRO A 170 -10.16 25.38 -2.60
CA PRO A 170 -10.01 25.33 -4.04
C PRO A 170 -11.33 25.75 -4.71
N ASP A 171 -11.25 26.78 -5.53
CA ASP A 171 -12.28 27.19 -6.48
C ASP A 171 -12.49 26.12 -7.57
N ARG A 172 -13.62 26.10 -8.29
CA ARG A 172 -13.89 25.18 -9.42
C ARG A 172 -12.80 25.26 -10.51
N SER A 173 -12.10 26.38 -10.65
CA SER A 173 -10.92 26.49 -11.55
C SER A 173 -9.63 25.85 -11.01
N GLY A 174 -9.66 25.30 -9.79
CA GLY A 174 -8.53 24.72 -9.08
C GLY A 174 -7.59 25.73 -8.41
N LYS A 175 -7.93 27.03 -8.45
CA LYS A 175 -7.14 28.10 -7.82
C LYS A 175 -7.51 28.24 -6.33
N PRO A 176 -6.58 28.68 -5.47
CA PRO A 176 -6.91 28.98 -4.08
C PRO A 176 -7.82 30.22 -4.01
N GLY A 177 -8.92 30.10 -3.28
CA GLY A 177 -9.87 31.18 -3.04
C GLY A 177 -10.43 31.17 -1.62
N VAL A 178 -11.41 32.04 -1.40
CA VAL A 178 -12.02 32.33 -0.10
C VAL A 178 -13.52 32.14 -0.20
N ASP A 179 -14.10 31.35 0.71
CA ASP A 179 -15.54 31.18 0.87
C ASP A 179 -16.08 32.07 2.01
N ALA A 180 -17.40 32.09 2.19
CA ALA A 180 -18.05 32.89 3.23
C ALA A 180 -17.56 32.53 4.66
N LYS A 181 -17.24 31.25 4.90
CA LYS A 181 -16.82 30.75 6.21
C LYS A 181 -15.40 31.21 6.56
N LEU A 182 -14.48 31.16 5.61
CA LEU A 182 -13.13 31.68 5.75
C LEU A 182 -13.15 33.20 5.94
N LEU A 183 -14.00 33.91 5.19
CA LEU A 183 -14.17 35.36 5.34
C LEU A 183 -14.70 35.74 6.73
N GLU A 184 -15.68 35.00 7.25
CA GLU A 184 -16.22 35.18 8.61
C GLU A 184 -15.13 34.94 9.67
N THR A 185 -14.42 33.81 9.56
CA THR A 185 -13.32 33.45 10.50
C THR A 185 -12.21 34.50 10.48
N PHE A 186 -11.85 34.99 9.30
CA PHE A 186 -10.88 36.08 9.14
C PHE A 186 -11.41 37.37 9.78
N GLY A 187 -12.68 37.70 9.55
CA GLY A 187 -13.33 38.88 10.11
C GLY A 187 -13.32 38.89 11.63
N GLU A 188 -13.72 37.78 12.27
CA GLU A 188 -13.70 37.63 13.72
C GLU A 188 -12.28 37.82 14.30
N GLN A 189 -11.26 37.29 13.64
CA GLN A 189 -9.87 37.44 14.07
C GLN A 189 -9.36 38.88 13.92
N ILE A 190 -9.68 39.54 12.80
CA ILE A 190 -9.36 40.96 12.57
C ILE A 190 -10.01 41.83 13.63
N ASP A 191 -11.31 41.67 13.86
CA ASP A 191 -12.07 42.49 14.82
C ASP A 191 -11.56 42.29 16.24
N ARG A 192 -11.24 41.04 16.62
CA ARG A 192 -10.68 40.73 17.94
C ARG A 192 -9.32 41.37 18.16
N LEU A 193 -8.42 41.31 17.17
CA LEU A 193 -7.09 41.90 17.27
C LEU A 193 -7.14 43.43 17.20
N ALA A 194 -8.00 44.00 16.35
CA ALA A 194 -8.23 45.44 16.25
C ALA A 194 -8.83 46.01 17.54
N ALA A 195 -9.83 45.32 18.13
CA ALA A 195 -10.43 45.71 19.41
C ALA A 195 -9.41 45.65 20.56
N TRP A 196 -8.56 44.60 20.59
CA TRP A 196 -7.45 44.53 21.53
C TRP A 196 -6.48 45.71 21.34
N ALA A 197 -6.07 46.00 20.10
CA ALA A 197 -5.15 47.10 19.82
C ALA A 197 -5.72 48.47 20.24
N ALA A 198 -6.99 48.74 19.92
CA ALA A 198 -7.69 49.97 20.30
C ALA A 198 -7.85 50.13 21.82
N ALA A 199 -8.09 49.02 22.55
CA ALA A 199 -8.15 49.04 24.02
C ALA A 199 -6.81 49.42 24.68
N GLY A 200 -5.69 49.32 23.95
CA GLY A 200 -4.36 49.65 24.43
C GLY A 200 -4.21 51.13 24.81
N GLU A 201 -4.86 52.06 24.11
CA GLU A 201 -4.78 53.50 24.39
C GLU A 201 -5.33 53.84 25.79
N ALA A 202 -6.39 53.15 26.22
CA ALA A 202 -6.97 53.33 27.55
C ALA A 202 -6.04 52.85 28.68
N THR A 203 -4.98 52.11 28.35
CA THR A 203 -3.96 51.64 29.31
C THR A 203 -2.73 52.52 29.37
N TRP A 204 -2.69 53.63 28.62
CA TRP A 204 -1.55 54.53 28.63
C TRP A 204 -1.35 55.17 29.99
N VAL A 205 -0.11 55.19 30.44
CA VAL A 205 0.26 55.79 31.72
C VAL A 205 0.20 57.31 31.56
N GLU A 206 -0.50 57.96 32.49
CA GLU A 206 -0.60 59.41 32.55
C GLU A 206 0.80 60.05 32.59
N GLY A 207 1.06 60.99 31.67
CA GLY A 207 2.37 61.63 31.49
C GLY A 207 3.29 60.96 30.46
N LEU A 208 3.00 59.74 30.00
CA LEU A 208 3.78 59.04 28.97
C LEU A 208 3.06 58.91 27.62
N GLY A 209 1.73 58.76 27.60
CA GLY A 209 0.96 58.66 26.36
C GLY A 209 1.44 57.51 25.46
N ASP A 210 1.72 57.81 24.20
CA ASP A 210 2.25 56.87 23.19
C ASP A 210 3.57 56.19 23.60
N ALA A 211 4.39 56.88 24.41
CA ALA A 211 5.64 56.34 24.94
C ALA A 211 5.44 55.24 26.01
N THR A 212 4.21 55.00 26.47
CA THR A 212 3.90 53.98 27.50
C THR A 212 4.45 52.61 27.13
N GLY A 213 4.34 52.20 25.85
CA GLY A 213 4.83 50.89 25.41
C GLY A 213 6.35 50.76 25.56
N ALA A 214 7.10 51.75 25.05
CA ALA A 214 8.56 51.76 25.14
C ALA A 214 9.08 51.92 26.58
N ALA A 215 8.32 52.63 27.42
CA ALA A 215 8.59 52.77 28.85
C ALA A 215 8.34 51.46 29.63
N HIS A 216 7.26 50.75 29.32
CA HIS A 216 6.99 49.42 29.88
C HIS A 216 8.09 48.42 29.50
N ASP A 217 8.53 48.39 28.23
CA ASP A 217 9.60 47.50 27.79
C ASP A 217 10.92 47.81 28.53
N ALA A 218 11.22 49.09 28.78
CA ALA A 218 12.37 49.50 29.57
C ALA A 218 12.26 49.07 31.05
N LEU A 219 11.07 49.16 31.65
CA LEU A 219 10.80 48.65 33.00
C LEU A 219 11.00 47.12 33.06
N VAL A 220 10.37 46.35 32.17
CA VAL A 220 10.48 44.88 32.13
C VAL A 220 11.94 44.46 31.99
N ALA A 221 12.73 45.16 31.18
CA ALA A 221 14.14 44.84 30.96
C ALA A 221 14.99 44.89 32.24
N VAL A 222 14.66 45.74 33.22
CA VAL A 222 15.44 45.89 34.47
C VAL A 222 14.74 45.38 35.72
N ARG A 223 13.42 45.17 35.68
CA ARG A 223 12.56 44.90 36.84
C ARG A 223 13.07 43.75 37.71
N ALA A 224 13.28 42.57 37.11
CA ALA A 224 13.72 41.38 37.86
C ALA A 224 15.06 41.61 38.57
N LYS A 225 15.96 42.36 37.94
CA LYS A 225 17.29 42.65 38.50
C LYS A 225 17.21 43.70 39.61
N LEU A 226 16.36 44.72 39.48
CA LEU A 226 16.10 45.70 40.54
C LEU A 226 15.43 45.04 41.75
N GLU A 227 14.45 44.15 41.52
CA GLU A 227 13.80 43.37 42.58
C GLU A 227 14.80 42.44 43.30
N ASP A 228 15.70 41.77 42.58
CA ASP A 228 16.81 41.00 43.15
C ASP A 228 17.74 41.87 44.00
N TYR A 229 18.13 43.06 43.53
CA TYR A 229 18.96 43.99 44.30
C TYR A 229 18.29 44.39 45.63
N PHE A 230 17.02 44.80 45.60
CA PHE A 230 16.30 45.18 46.81
C PHE A 230 15.98 43.97 47.72
N ALA A 231 15.85 42.77 47.17
CA ALA A 231 15.77 41.54 47.97
C ALA A 231 17.09 41.27 48.70
N ARG A 232 18.24 41.35 48.02
CA ARG A 232 19.56 41.22 48.63
C ARG A 232 19.81 42.27 49.70
N ALA A 233 19.46 43.53 49.44
CA ALA A 233 19.56 44.62 50.41
C ALA A 233 18.79 44.34 51.70
N ARG A 234 17.56 43.78 51.60
CA ARG A 234 16.78 43.37 52.77
C ARG A 234 17.41 42.22 53.55
N VAL A 235 18.02 41.25 52.87
CA VAL A 235 18.76 40.15 53.54
C VAL A 235 19.99 40.69 54.27
N VAL A 236 20.72 41.61 53.66
CA VAL A 236 21.88 42.26 54.30
C VAL A 236 21.46 43.14 55.48
N ALA A 237 20.33 43.82 55.40
CA ALA A 237 19.76 44.58 56.52
C ALA A 237 19.34 43.67 57.69
N PHE A 238 18.89 42.43 57.40
CA PHE A 238 18.53 41.43 58.40
C PHE A 238 19.77 40.79 59.06
N ASP A 239 20.76 40.37 58.26
CA ASP A 239 22.06 39.87 58.75
C ASP A 239 23.21 40.51 57.95
N PRO A 240 24.00 41.43 58.56
CA PRO A 240 25.12 42.09 57.90
C PRO A 240 26.18 41.13 57.34
N ARG A 241 26.29 39.90 57.87
CA ARG A 241 27.23 38.89 57.35
C ARG A 241 26.89 38.44 55.94
N ALA A 242 25.64 38.60 55.50
CA ALA A 242 25.20 38.23 54.16
C ALA A 242 25.77 39.13 53.05
N ALA A 243 26.29 40.32 53.37
CA ALA A 243 26.82 41.26 52.38
C ALA A 243 27.94 40.66 51.52
N ALA A 244 28.87 39.93 52.15
CA ALA A 244 29.98 39.28 51.45
C ALA A 244 29.50 38.10 50.58
N ALA A 245 28.48 37.36 51.04
CA ALA A 245 27.98 36.19 50.31
C ALA A 245 27.07 36.56 49.12
N LEU A 246 26.36 37.69 49.19
CA LEU A 246 25.36 38.10 48.18
C LEU A 246 25.91 39.08 47.14
N GLY A 247 27.10 39.66 47.36
CA GLY A 247 27.73 40.66 46.48
C GLY A 247 28.41 40.09 45.24
N GLY A 248 29.01 38.92 45.35
CA GLY A 248 29.83 38.30 44.29
C GLY A 248 30.97 37.55 44.95
N THR A 249 31.07 36.25 44.67
CA THR A 249 32.08 35.40 45.30
C THR A 249 33.43 35.56 44.62
N ASP A 250 34.51 35.14 45.29
CA ASP A 250 35.84 35.10 44.68
C ASP A 250 35.85 34.20 43.43
N ASP A 251 35.02 33.16 43.40
CA ASP A 251 34.83 32.27 42.25
C ASP A 251 34.16 33.00 41.07
N ASP A 252 33.13 33.82 41.33
CA ASP A 252 32.47 34.63 40.30
C ASP A 252 33.45 35.63 39.66
N LEU A 253 34.31 36.25 40.46
CA LEU A 253 35.34 37.18 39.98
C LEU A 253 36.50 36.46 39.28
N ALA A 254 36.87 35.26 39.75
CA ALA A 254 37.88 34.43 39.12
C ALA A 254 37.43 33.96 37.73
N ALA A 255 36.14 33.64 37.56
CA ALA A 255 35.55 33.25 36.28
C ALA A 255 35.65 34.35 35.21
N LEU A 256 35.61 35.63 35.60
CA LEU A 256 35.74 36.75 34.67
C LEU A 256 37.16 36.90 34.09
N ARG A 257 38.19 36.33 34.73
CA ARG A 257 39.61 36.51 34.34
C ARG A 257 39.98 35.83 33.02
N THR A 258 39.21 34.82 32.61
CA THR A 258 39.45 34.04 31.38
C THR A 258 38.64 34.55 30.20
N LEU A 259 37.75 35.53 30.41
CA LEU A 259 36.83 36.06 29.41
C LEU A 259 37.32 37.40 28.86
N THR A 260 36.99 37.67 27.60
CA THR A 260 37.08 39.03 27.05
C THR A 260 35.86 39.80 27.53
N LEU A 261 36.04 40.70 28.49
CA LEU A 261 34.95 41.43 29.12
C LEU A 261 34.46 42.55 28.20
N THR A 262 33.31 42.33 27.56
CA THR A 262 32.51 43.39 26.93
C THR A 262 31.47 43.88 27.93
N GLY A 263 30.95 45.09 27.72
CA GLY A 263 29.98 45.71 28.62
C GLY A 263 28.73 44.83 28.83
N ASP A 264 28.37 43.99 27.87
CA ASP A 264 27.16 43.16 27.80
C ASP A 264 27.38 41.66 28.14
N ALA A 265 28.56 41.27 28.61
CA ALA A 265 28.86 39.88 28.95
C ALA A 265 27.88 39.31 30.00
N GLU A 266 27.36 38.10 29.75
CA GLU A 266 26.33 37.48 30.59
C GLU A 266 26.84 37.21 32.02
N GLU A 267 28.11 36.83 32.14
CA GLU A 267 28.79 36.59 33.42
C GLU A 267 28.90 37.87 34.25
N VAL A 268 29.11 39.02 33.59
CA VAL A 268 29.10 40.33 34.24
C VAL A 268 27.67 40.72 34.64
N ALA A 269 26.67 40.42 33.81
CA ALA A 269 25.26 40.68 34.12
C ALA A 269 24.72 39.87 35.32
N ARG A 270 25.33 38.72 35.66
CA ARG A 270 24.97 37.91 36.83
C ARG A 270 25.34 38.57 38.15
N LEU A 271 26.41 39.36 38.20
CA LEU A 271 26.78 40.13 39.40
C LEU A 271 25.68 41.13 39.80
N PRO A 272 25.57 41.54 41.07
CA PRO A 272 24.58 42.53 41.52
C PRO A 272 24.67 43.86 40.76
N LEU A 273 23.57 44.61 40.75
CA LEU A 273 23.48 45.90 40.03
C LEU A 273 24.44 46.96 40.54
N ALA A 274 24.67 46.95 41.84
CA ALA A 274 25.55 47.85 42.56
C ALA A 274 26.01 47.13 43.84
N PRO A 275 27.01 47.66 44.56
CA PRO A 275 27.27 47.24 45.94
C PRO A 275 25.98 47.27 46.77
N ILE A 276 25.74 46.20 47.52
CA ILE A 276 24.48 46.02 48.26
C ILE A 276 24.47 46.97 49.45
N ASP A 277 23.57 47.96 49.43
CA ASP A 277 23.37 48.90 50.53
C ASP A 277 22.32 48.34 51.51
N ALA A 278 22.68 48.17 52.78
CA ALA A 278 21.76 47.74 53.83
C ALA A 278 20.61 48.73 54.05
N GLY A 279 20.77 50.00 53.65
CA GLY A 279 19.73 51.02 53.66
C GLY A 279 18.63 50.80 52.61
N GLY A 280 18.79 49.85 51.69
CA GLY A 280 17.77 49.53 50.68
C GLY A 280 17.63 50.60 49.59
N VAL A 281 18.69 51.34 49.31
CA VAL A 281 18.73 52.45 48.36
C VAL A 281 19.73 52.15 47.25
N LEU A 282 19.30 52.24 45.99
CA LEU A 282 20.17 52.15 44.82
C LEU A 282 20.64 53.56 44.42
N ARG A 283 21.94 53.84 44.57
CA ARG A 283 22.54 55.12 44.15
C ARG A 283 22.92 55.08 42.67
N LEU A 284 22.39 56.02 41.89
CA LEU A 284 22.54 56.02 40.43
C LEU A 284 23.85 56.68 39.97
N ALA A 285 24.41 57.60 40.76
CA ALA A 285 25.71 58.21 40.50
C ALA A 285 26.92 57.40 41.05
N GLY A 286 26.67 56.16 41.51
CA GLY A 286 27.66 55.28 42.12
C GLY A 286 28.23 54.21 41.17
N PRO A 287 29.04 53.27 41.69
CA PRO A 287 29.57 52.15 40.89
C PRO A 287 28.44 51.18 40.52
N LEU A 288 27.93 51.31 39.30
CA LEU A 288 26.92 50.42 38.72
C LEU A 288 27.58 49.30 37.90
N ASN A 289 26.90 48.17 37.82
CA ASN A 289 27.30 47.07 36.97
C ASN A 289 27.24 47.48 35.48
N PRO A 290 28.36 47.40 34.74
CA PRO A 290 28.45 47.88 33.37
C PRO A 290 27.47 47.18 32.40
N ALA A 291 27.06 45.94 32.69
CA ALA A 291 26.08 45.19 31.89
C ALA A 291 24.66 45.71 32.00
N TRP A 292 24.39 46.53 33.01
CA TRP A 292 23.07 47.07 33.27
C TRP A 292 22.99 48.58 33.06
N THR A 293 24.11 49.30 32.96
CA THR A 293 24.12 50.77 32.85
C THR A 293 23.24 51.28 31.72
N ALA A 294 23.39 50.79 30.48
CA ALA A 294 22.55 51.24 29.36
C ALA A 294 21.05 50.93 29.53
N ARG A 295 20.71 49.78 30.17
CA ARG A 295 19.32 49.39 30.45
C ARG A 295 18.73 50.25 31.58
N LEU A 296 19.52 50.54 32.61
CA LEU A 296 19.16 51.44 33.70
C LEU A 296 18.99 52.87 33.20
N ASP A 297 19.87 53.38 32.34
CA ASP A 297 19.75 54.71 31.74
C ASP A 297 18.47 54.82 30.89
N ALA A 298 18.14 53.79 30.12
CA ALA A 298 16.89 53.72 29.37
C ALA A 298 15.67 53.71 30.30
N PHE A 299 15.72 52.94 31.39
CA PHE A 299 14.67 52.94 32.42
C PHE A 299 14.54 54.30 33.12
N MET A 300 15.66 54.94 33.46
CA MET A 300 15.68 56.25 34.09
C MET A 300 15.05 57.31 33.18
N THR A 301 15.52 57.36 31.92
CA THR A 301 15.07 58.35 30.94
C THR A 301 13.61 58.17 30.55
N ARG A 302 13.17 56.92 30.31
CA ARG A 302 11.84 56.63 29.76
C ARG A 302 10.77 56.40 30.82
N VAL A 303 11.15 56.12 32.07
CA VAL A 303 10.21 55.72 33.13
C VAL A 303 10.34 56.58 34.38
N VAL A 304 11.54 56.67 34.96
CA VAL A 304 11.71 57.35 36.26
C VAL A 304 11.59 58.86 36.15
N THR A 305 12.33 59.49 35.22
CA THR A 305 12.29 60.96 35.05
C THR A 305 10.89 61.46 34.71
N PRO A 306 10.13 60.85 33.77
CA PRO A 306 8.78 61.30 33.44
C PRO A 306 7.75 61.06 34.55
N LEU A 307 7.87 60.00 35.35
CA LEU A 307 6.83 59.60 36.32
C LEU A 307 7.11 60.06 37.75
N LEU A 308 8.38 60.14 38.15
CA LEU A 308 8.83 60.43 39.52
C LEU A 308 9.74 61.67 39.63
N GLY A 309 10.09 62.30 38.50
CA GLY A 309 11.05 63.40 38.41
C GLY A 309 12.51 62.94 38.41
N GLU A 310 13.45 63.87 38.32
CA GLU A 310 14.88 63.55 38.45
C GLU A 310 15.18 63.01 39.85
N ARG A 311 15.81 61.82 39.89
CA ARG A 311 16.17 61.10 41.11
C ARG A 311 17.63 60.69 41.04
N GLY A 312 18.40 60.98 42.09
CA GLY A 312 19.77 60.45 42.25
C GLY A 312 19.82 59.07 42.90
N GLU A 313 18.71 58.65 43.52
CA GLU A 313 18.58 57.40 44.28
C GLU A 313 17.20 56.77 44.03
N LEU A 314 17.16 55.44 43.98
CA LEU A 314 15.93 54.65 43.83
C LEU A 314 15.70 53.73 45.03
N THR A 315 14.46 53.65 45.49
CA THR A 315 14.04 52.73 46.56
C THR A 315 13.12 51.62 46.02
N ALA A 316 12.95 50.56 46.81
CA ALA A 316 11.97 49.51 46.50
C ALA A 316 10.53 50.06 46.41
N ALA A 317 10.21 51.12 47.16
CA ALA A 317 8.90 51.78 47.12
C ALA A 317 8.70 52.58 45.81
N ASP A 318 9.75 53.21 45.30
CA ASP A 318 9.73 53.90 44.00
C ASP A 318 9.49 52.88 42.87
N LEU A 319 10.17 51.74 42.91
CA LEU A 319 9.97 50.65 41.94
C LEU A 319 8.55 50.08 42.00
N ALA A 320 8.00 49.85 43.20
CA ALA A 320 6.64 49.37 43.37
C ALA A 320 5.61 50.39 42.84
N THR A 321 5.83 51.69 43.07
CA THR A 321 4.97 52.76 42.58
C THR A 321 4.98 52.82 41.05
N VAL A 322 6.16 52.73 40.43
CA VAL A 322 6.29 52.68 38.98
C VAL A 322 5.62 51.43 38.42
N ALA A 323 5.91 50.25 38.98
CA ALA A 323 5.32 48.99 38.54
C ALA A 323 3.78 49.03 38.60
N ALA A 324 3.20 49.56 39.68
CA ALA A 324 1.76 49.68 39.84
C ALA A 324 1.10 50.55 38.76
N ARG A 325 1.78 51.60 38.27
CA ARG A 325 1.27 52.43 37.16
C ARG A 325 1.17 51.66 35.84
N PHE A 326 2.02 50.65 35.63
CA PHE A 326 2.03 49.84 34.42
C PHE A 326 1.17 48.56 34.51
N ASP A 327 0.57 48.24 35.66
CA ASP A 327 -0.17 46.99 35.85
C ASP A 327 -1.32 46.83 34.84
N ALA A 328 -2.06 47.91 34.53
CA ALA A 328 -3.13 47.89 33.53
C ALA A 328 -2.58 47.61 32.11
N HIS A 329 -1.46 48.24 31.74
CA HIS A 329 -0.81 48.00 30.44
C HIS A 329 -0.22 46.60 30.35
N ALA A 330 0.37 46.08 31.43
CA ALA A 330 0.92 44.73 31.50
C ALA A 330 -0.19 43.66 31.38
N ALA A 331 -1.33 43.87 32.05
CA ALA A 331 -2.49 43.00 31.93
C ALA A 331 -3.03 42.99 30.49
N TRP A 332 -3.21 44.17 29.89
CA TRP A 332 -3.63 44.28 28.49
C TRP A 332 -2.68 43.58 27.51
N ARG A 333 -1.35 43.75 27.66
CA ARG A 333 -0.37 43.06 26.81
C ARG A 333 -0.44 41.54 26.95
N LYS A 334 -0.71 41.03 28.16
CA LYS A 334 -0.86 39.60 28.42
C LYS A 334 -2.12 39.03 27.77
N ASP A 335 -3.17 39.83 27.65
CA ASP A 335 -4.44 39.45 27.03
C ASP A 335 -4.45 39.57 25.49
N ARG A 336 -3.26 39.74 24.86
CA ARG A 336 -3.14 39.77 23.39
C ARG A 336 -3.67 38.46 22.79
N PRO A 337 -4.63 38.53 21.85
CA PRO A 337 -5.20 37.33 21.26
C PRO A 337 -4.16 36.62 20.36
N ASP A 338 -4.04 35.30 20.52
CA ASP A 338 -3.28 34.44 19.62
C ASP A 338 -4.14 34.10 18.39
N VAL A 339 -3.96 34.85 17.31
CA VAL A 339 -4.74 34.75 16.06
C VAL A 339 -3.83 34.73 14.85
N ALA A 340 -4.22 34.02 13.79
CA ALA A 340 -3.39 33.85 12.61
C ALA A 340 -3.14 35.17 11.85
N VAL A 341 -4.08 36.12 11.95
CA VAL A 341 -3.99 37.45 11.34
C VAL A 341 -2.92 38.36 11.95
N ASP A 342 -2.34 38.00 13.10
CA ASP A 342 -1.27 38.79 13.74
C ASP A 342 -0.03 38.94 12.82
N LYS A 343 0.17 37.98 11.90
CA LYS A 343 1.23 38.02 10.89
C LYS A 343 1.13 39.20 9.91
N LEU A 344 -0.05 39.79 9.74
CA LEU A 344 -0.27 40.93 8.84
C LEU A 344 0.26 42.24 9.42
N GLY A 345 0.47 42.31 10.74
CA GLY A 345 0.82 43.52 11.45
C GLY A 345 -0.39 44.40 11.79
N LEU A 346 -0.28 45.16 12.89
CA LEU A 346 -1.40 45.94 13.45
C LEU A 346 -1.91 47.03 12.49
N ASP A 347 -1.03 47.66 11.72
CA ASP A 347 -1.42 48.71 10.75
C ASP A 347 -2.32 48.15 9.65
N ARG A 348 -2.00 46.95 9.14
CA ARG A 348 -2.81 46.27 8.11
C ARG A 348 -4.14 45.80 8.69
N VAL A 349 -4.12 45.26 9.91
CA VAL A 349 -5.33 44.82 10.63
C VAL A 349 -6.27 46.00 10.87
N ALA A 350 -5.76 47.16 11.29
CA ALA A 350 -6.55 48.37 11.48
C ALA A 350 -7.13 48.89 10.15
N ALA A 351 -6.35 48.86 9.07
CA ALA A 351 -6.82 49.26 7.74
C ALA A 351 -7.98 48.37 7.26
N ILE A 352 -7.88 47.04 7.42
CA ILE A 352 -8.93 46.09 7.04
C ILE A 352 -10.15 46.19 7.95
N ALA A 353 -9.95 46.42 9.25
CA ALA A 353 -11.04 46.58 10.21
C ALA A 353 -11.89 47.83 9.92
N GLY A 354 -11.26 48.92 9.49
CA GLY A 354 -11.92 50.19 9.16
C GLY A 354 -12.41 50.34 7.72
N GLY A 355 -12.04 49.42 6.82
CA GLY A 355 -12.40 49.46 5.40
C GLY A 355 -13.68 48.70 5.04
N ASP A 356 -14.10 48.79 3.77
CA ASP A 356 -15.30 48.13 3.23
C ASP A 356 -14.97 46.86 2.43
N GLU A 357 -13.68 46.47 2.34
CA GLU A 357 -13.22 45.37 1.49
C GLU A 357 -13.87 44.04 1.89
N ARG A 358 -14.05 43.77 3.19
CA ARG A 358 -14.74 42.56 3.67
C ARG A 358 -16.18 42.47 3.17
N ALA A 359 -16.89 43.59 3.16
CA ALA A 359 -18.27 43.66 2.66
C ALA A 359 -18.32 43.48 1.13
N ARG A 360 -17.33 44.01 0.41
CA ARG A 360 -17.19 43.79 -1.05
C ARG A 360 -16.88 42.34 -1.39
N ILE A 361 -15.99 41.68 -0.64
CA ILE A 361 -15.72 40.24 -0.82
C ILE A 361 -17.00 39.44 -0.58
N ALA A 362 -17.77 39.75 0.47
CA ALA A 362 -19.05 39.10 0.72
C ALA A 362 -20.05 39.33 -0.44
N ALA A 363 -20.06 40.52 -1.04
CA ALA A 363 -20.89 40.80 -2.22
C ALA A 363 -20.43 40.01 -3.46
N LEU A 364 -19.12 39.87 -3.69
CA LEU A 364 -18.58 39.03 -4.77
C LEU A 364 -18.93 37.56 -4.58
N ILE A 365 -18.90 37.05 -3.34
CA ILE A 365 -19.34 35.69 -3.02
C ILE A 365 -20.83 35.51 -3.32
N ALA A 366 -21.65 36.51 -2.97
CA ALA A 366 -23.08 36.47 -3.27
C ALA A 366 -23.36 36.52 -4.79
N GLU A 367 -22.66 37.38 -5.53
CA GLU A 367 -22.75 37.48 -7.00
C GLU A 367 -22.32 36.17 -7.67
N ASP A 368 -21.28 35.51 -7.15
CA ASP A 368 -20.87 34.19 -7.65
C ASP A 368 -21.99 33.15 -7.46
N LEU A 369 -22.56 33.08 -6.25
CA LEU A 369 -23.63 32.14 -5.92
C LEU A 369 -24.92 32.34 -6.75
N GLU A 370 -25.17 33.54 -7.28
CA GLU A 370 -26.32 33.79 -8.17
C GLU A 370 -26.24 32.96 -9.46
N VAL A 371 -25.04 32.64 -9.93
CA VAL A 371 -24.83 31.86 -11.16
C VAL A 371 -24.78 30.35 -10.88
N ALA A 372 -24.71 29.92 -9.62
CA ALA A 372 -24.63 28.52 -9.22
C ALA A 372 -25.67 27.59 -9.90
N PRO A 373 -26.96 27.96 -9.99
CA PRO A 373 -27.95 27.08 -10.62
C PRO A 373 -27.67 26.79 -12.10
N GLU A 374 -27.06 27.75 -12.82
CA GLU A 374 -26.70 27.56 -14.23
C GLU A 374 -25.54 26.58 -14.37
N TYR A 375 -24.52 26.72 -13.51
CA TYR A 375 -23.35 25.84 -13.54
C TYR A 375 -23.68 24.43 -13.06
N ASP A 376 -24.46 24.30 -11.99
CA ASP A 376 -24.91 23.01 -11.48
C ASP A 376 -25.69 22.23 -12.54
N ALA A 377 -26.51 22.92 -13.34
CA ALA A 377 -27.21 22.30 -14.45
C ALA A 377 -26.27 21.81 -15.57
N LEU A 378 -25.13 22.47 -15.80
CA LEU A 378 -24.11 22.03 -16.75
C LEU A 378 -23.32 20.84 -16.20
N THR A 379 -22.96 20.86 -14.92
CA THR A 379 -22.34 19.73 -14.24
C THR A 379 -23.27 18.52 -14.21
N ASP A 380 -24.58 18.71 -14.05
CA ASP A 380 -25.57 17.65 -14.16
C ASP A 380 -25.60 17.03 -15.57
N VAL A 381 -25.40 17.83 -16.63
CA VAL A 381 -25.27 17.29 -18.00
C VAL A 381 -24.00 16.48 -18.16
N GLU A 382 -22.86 16.94 -17.62
CA GLU A 382 -21.62 16.15 -17.60
C GLU A 382 -21.82 14.82 -16.85
N LYS A 383 -22.43 14.87 -15.66
CA LYS A 383 -22.79 13.69 -14.87
C LYS A 383 -23.68 12.75 -15.68
N THR A 384 -24.69 13.28 -16.37
CA THR A 384 -25.60 12.52 -17.22
C THR A 384 -24.84 11.75 -18.31
N LEU A 385 -23.94 12.43 -19.03
CA LEU A 385 -23.14 11.84 -20.10
C LEU A 385 -22.17 10.77 -19.58
N ARG A 386 -21.53 11.03 -18.45
CA ARG A 386 -20.63 10.08 -17.78
C ARG A 386 -21.36 8.83 -17.28
N LEU A 387 -22.54 9.00 -16.68
CA LEU A 387 -23.36 7.87 -16.26
C LEU A 387 -23.83 7.04 -17.45
N GLN A 388 -24.24 7.66 -18.57
CA GLN A 388 -24.61 6.89 -19.76
C GLN A 388 -23.44 6.05 -20.30
N ARG A 389 -22.21 6.57 -20.27
CA ARG A 389 -21.02 5.85 -20.71
C ARG A 389 -20.65 4.72 -19.74
N ASP A 390 -20.52 5.04 -18.46
CA ASP A 390 -19.82 4.18 -17.49
C ASP A 390 -20.73 3.44 -16.52
N LEU A 391 -21.92 3.95 -16.17
CA LEU A 391 -22.76 3.36 -15.12
C LEU A 391 -23.15 1.93 -15.47
N GLY A 392 -23.52 1.65 -16.73
CA GLY A 392 -23.77 0.28 -17.18
C GLY A 392 -22.59 -0.67 -16.91
N ARG A 393 -21.34 -0.19 -17.07
CA ARG A 393 -20.14 -0.96 -16.77
C ARG A 393 -19.91 -1.10 -15.26
N VAL A 394 -20.13 -0.04 -14.47
CA VAL A 394 -20.11 -0.11 -13.00
C VAL A 394 -21.06 -1.21 -12.52
N LEU A 395 -22.32 -1.17 -12.95
CA LEU A 395 -23.36 -2.12 -12.53
C LEU A 395 -23.02 -3.57 -12.91
N ARG A 396 -22.50 -3.81 -14.12
CA ARG A 396 -22.06 -5.13 -14.62
C ARG A 396 -20.75 -5.66 -14.01
N ASN A 397 -20.12 -4.86 -13.16
CA ASN A 397 -18.91 -5.22 -12.41
C ASN A 397 -19.04 -4.97 -10.90
N PHE A 398 -20.23 -4.64 -10.40
CA PHE A 398 -20.51 -4.36 -8.99
C PHE A 398 -21.73 -5.15 -8.50
N VAL A 399 -22.90 -4.90 -9.10
CA VAL A 399 -24.16 -5.61 -8.80
C VAL A 399 -24.03 -7.08 -9.19
N ASN A 400 -23.56 -7.32 -10.41
CA ASN A 400 -23.18 -8.62 -10.93
C ASN A 400 -21.80 -8.52 -11.60
N PHE A 401 -21.18 -9.66 -11.93
CA PHE A 401 -19.92 -9.73 -12.69
C PHE A 401 -20.16 -10.25 -14.11
N SER A 402 -21.24 -9.79 -14.77
CA SER A 402 -21.61 -10.30 -16.10
C SER A 402 -20.51 -10.06 -17.14
N ASP A 403 -19.81 -8.94 -17.08
CA ASP A 403 -18.71 -8.63 -18.01
C ASP A 403 -17.59 -9.66 -17.87
N PHE A 404 -17.11 -9.89 -16.64
CA PHE A 404 -16.06 -10.88 -16.37
C PHE A 404 -16.46 -12.30 -16.80
N TYR A 405 -17.67 -12.74 -16.48
CA TYR A 405 -18.12 -14.11 -16.81
C TYR A 405 -18.53 -14.30 -18.27
N SER A 406 -18.76 -13.22 -19.03
CA SER A 406 -19.07 -13.25 -20.47
C SER A 406 -17.83 -13.19 -21.37
N ARG A 407 -16.63 -13.38 -20.79
CA ARG A 407 -15.32 -13.25 -21.48
C ARG A 407 -15.02 -11.83 -21.96
N LYS A 408 -15.68 -10.83 -21.38
CA LYS A 408 -15.26 -9.45 -21.47
C LYS A 408 -14.31 -9.15 -20.33
N ASP A 409 -13.64 -8.02 -20.49
CA ASP A 409 -12.65 -7.49 -19.57
C ASP A 409 -13.34 -6.78 -18.39
N GLY A 410 -13.28 -7.40 -17.21
CA GLY A 410 -13.87 -6.87 -15.98
C GLY A 410 -13.21 -5.58 -15.52
N ALA A 411 -13.93 -4.76 -14.75
CA ALA A 411 -13.45 -3.44 -14.30
C ALA A 411 -12.17 -3.52 -13.44
N PHE A 412 -11.96 -4.62 -12.72
CA PHE A 412 -10.78 -4.84 -11.86
C PHE A 412 -9.54 -5.40 -12.58
N GLN A 413 -9.66 -5.78 -13.86
CA GLN A 413 -8.53 -6.26 -14.64
C GLN A 413 -7.77 -5.07 -15.25
N CYS A 414 -6.43 -5.11 -15.28
CA CYS A 414 -5.61 -3.98 -15.74
C CYS A 414 -4.83 -4.21 -17.06
N GLY A 415 -4.81 -5.45 -17.57
CA GLY A 415 -4.04 -5.78 -18.79
C GLY A 415 -3.81 -7.27 -18.98
N THR A 416 -2.83 -7.61 -19.83
CA THR A 416 -2.43 -9.00 -20.17
C THR A 416 -0.92 -9.20 -19.99
N LEU A 417 -0.53 -10.24 -19.25
CA LEU A 417 0.87 -10.64 -19.08
C LEU A 417 1.23 -11.80 -20.02
N TYR A 418 2.27 -11.61 -20.83
CA TYR A 418 2.89 -12.65 -21.64
C TYR A 418 4.11 -13.24 -20.93
N LEU A 419 4.06 -14.53 -20.64
CA LEU A 419 5.12 -15.27 -19.97
C LEU A 419 5.09 -16.73 -20.41
N ASP A 420 6.25 -17.31 -20.74
CA ASP A 420 6.40 -18.74 -20.96
C ASP A 420 5.46 -19.35 -22.04
N ALA A 421 5.29 -18.66 -23.17
CA ALA A 421 4.36 -19.03 -24.23
C ALA A 421 2.89 -19.07 -23.77
N ARG A 422 2.54 -18.21 -22.80
CA ARG A 422 1.17 -18.04 -22.27
C ARG A 422 0.81 -16.57 -22.21
N ALA A 423 -0.47 -16.30 -22.37
CA ALA A 423 -1.06 -14.99 -22.11
C ALA A 423 -2.02 -15.10 -20.92
N SER A 424 -1.65 -14.52 -19.78
CA SER A 424 -2.52 -14.39 -18.61
C SER A 424 -3.31 -13.09 -18.71
N ARG A 425 -4.63 -13.19 -18.83
CA ARG A 425 -5.55 -12.04 -18.93
C ARG A 425 -6.08 -11.60 -17.56
N LEU A 426 -5.95 -12.43 -16.54
CA LEU A 426 -6.35 -12.09 -15.18
C LEU A 426 -5.18 -11.40 -14.46
N CYS A 427 -4.94 -10.14 -14.83
CA CYS A 427 -4.00 -9.25 -14.17
C CYS A 427 -4.74 -8.19 -13.38
N LEU A 428 -4.35 -7.97 -12.11
CA LEU A 428 -4.89 -6.92 -11.26
C LEU A 428 -3.76 -6.01 -10.76
N PRO A 429 -4.01 -4.72 -10.53
CA PRO A 429 -3.05 -3.86 -9.86
C PRO A 429 -2.88 -4.32 -8.40
N VAL A 430 -1.70 -4.11 -7.82
CA VAL A 430 -1.42 -4.40 -6.42
C VAL A 430 -1.26 -3.07 -5.69
N ALA A 431 -2.31 -2.65 -4.98
CA ALA A 431 -2.27 -1.42 -4.18
C ALA A 431 -1.50 -1.62 -2.86
N ASP A 432 -1.67 -2.77 -2.22
CA ASP A 432 -1.06 -3.10 -0.93
C ASP A 432 -0.46 -4.51 -0.94
N ALA A 433 0.86 -4.59 -1.11
CA ALA A 433 1.58 -5.87 -1.14
C ALA A 433 1.46 -6.67 0.17
N GLY A 434 1.25 -6.00 1.31
CA GLY A 434 1.08 -6.62 2.62
C GLY A 434 -0.24 -7.37 2.73
N LYS A 435 -1.36 -6.72 2.35
CA LYS A 435 -2.69 -7.38 2.29
C LYS A 435 -2.73 -8.50 1.27
N HIS A 436 -2.10 -8.33 0.12
CA HIS A 436 -1.98 -9.38 -0.88
C HIS A 436 -1.17 -10.59 -0.37
N ALA A 437 -0.14 -10.36 0.45
CA ALA A 437 0.62 -11.47 1.04
C ALA A 437 -0.21 -12.35 2.00
N THR A 438 -1.20 -11.78 2.69
CA THR A 438 -2.04 -12.50 3.66
C THR A 438 -3.29 -13.12 3.04
N LEU A 439 -4.01 -12.37 2.18
CA LEU A 439 -5.29 -12.79 1.63
C LEU A 439 -5.17 -13.61 0.34
N ALA A 440 -4.24 -13.27 -0.55
CA ALA A 440 -4.17 -13.91 -1.86
C ALA A 440 -3.91 -15.43 -1.83
N PRO A 441 -3.14 -16.00 -0.87
CA PRO A 441 -3.03 -17.46 -0.75
C PRO A 441 -4.35 -18.20 -0.52
N LEU A 442 -5.37 -17.53 0.06
CA LEU A 442 -6.70 -18.09 0.30
C LEU A 442 -7.51 -18.27 -1.00
N SER A 443 -7.12 -17.61 -2.09
CA SER A 443 -7.77 -17.73 -3.40
C SER A 443 -7.62 -19.10 -4.05
N SER A 444 -6.69 -19.94 -3.57
CA SER A 444 -6.30 -21.23 -4.17
C SER A 444 -5.83 -21.14 -5.64
N ALA A 445 -5.56 -19.95 -6.17
CA ALA A 445 -5.02 -19.73 -7.51
C ALA A 445 -3.48 -19.69 -7.48
N CYS A 446 -2.84 -20.02 -8.61
CA CYS A 446 -1.41 -19.76 -8.78
C CYS A 446 -1.23 -18.31 -9.21
N LEU A 447 -0.48 -17.53 -8.42
CA LEU A 447 -0.34 -16.09 -8.62
C LEU A 447 1.14 -15.74 -8.79
N ALA A 448 1.45 -14.92 -9.80
CA ALA A 448 2.76 -14.29 -9.94
C ALA A 448 2.62 -12.78 -9.74
N TYR A 449 3.32 -12.27 -8.75
CA TYR A 449 3.49 -10.84 -8.53
C TYR A 449 4.63 -10.38 -9.41
N CYS A 450 4.37 -9.36 -10.22
CA CYS A 450 5.33 -8.80 -11.14
C CYS A 450 5.48 -7.30 -10.87
N ASP A 451 6.73 -6.85 -10.87
CA ASP A 451 7.04 -5.43 -11.01
C ASP A 451 7.11 -5.13 -12.51
N VAL A 452 6.29 -4.18 -12.96
CA VAL A 452 6.26 -3.72 -14.34
C VAL A 452 6.88 -2.33 -14.44
N VAL A 453 7.81 -2.18 -15.37
CA VAL A 453 8.59 -0.96 -15.57
C VAL A 453 8.46 -0.49 -17.01
N ARG A 454 8.27 0.83 -17.19
CA ARG A 454 8.36 1.51 -18.47
C ARG A 454 8.99 2.87 -18.24
N GLY A 455 10.25 3.04 -18.67
CA GLY A 455 11.03 4.24 -18.37
C GLY A 455 11.20 4.43 -16.86
N ALA A 456 10.83 5.61 -16.34
CA ALA A 456 10.89 5.92 -14.92
C ALA A 456 9.66 5.43 -14.11
N THR A 457 8.60 4.98 -14.78
CA THR A 457 7.36 4.57 -14.11
C THR A 457 7.43 3.09 -13.74
N LYS A 458 7.22 2.79 -12.46
CA LYS A 458 7.13 1.43 -11.91
C LYS A 458 5.73 1.19 -11.35
N LYS A 459 5.14 0.03 -11.64
CA LYS A 459 3.88 -0.44 -11.05
C LYS A 459 4.04 -1.89 -10.61
N SER A 460 3.20 -2.34 -9.68
CA SER A 460 3.15 -3.75 -9.28
C SER A 460 1.79 -4.33 -9.66
N ILE A 461 1.83 -5.51 -10.26
CA ILE A 461 0.65 -6.26 -10.69
C ILE A 461 0.70 -7.68 -10.15
N VAL A 462 -0.47 -8.31 -10.06
CA VAL A 462 -0.61 -9.74 -9.80
C VAL A 462 -1.29 -10.39 -10.99
N ALA A 463 -0.65 -11.42 -11.56
CA ALA A 463 -1.19 -12.22 -12.64
C ALA A 463 -1.57 -13.61 -12.14
N ALA A 464 -2.79 -14.05 -12.41
CA ALA A 464 -3.25 -15.39 -12.08
C ALA A 464 -3.02 -16.35 -13.25
N PHE A 465 -2.32 -17.45 -12.99
CA PHE A 465 -2.12 -18.54 -13.94
C PHE A 465 -3.13 -19.65 -13.66
N THR A 466 -4.06 -19.85 -14.60
CA THR A 466 -5.19 -20.77 -14.43
C THR A 466 -5.17 -21.94 -15.42
N ASN A 467 -4.21 -21.96 -16.34
CA ASN A 467 -3.97 -23.01 -17.33
C ASN A 467 -2.46 -23.26 -17.56
N GLY A 468 -2.08 -24.47 -17.98
CA GLY A 468 -0.69 -24.90 -18.13
C GLY A 468 -0.09 -25.58 -16.88
N ASP A 469 1.20 -25.33 -16.61
CA ASP A 469 1.98 -25.85 -15.46
C ASP A 469 2.73 -24.75 -14.69
N ALA A 470 3.10 -24.96 -13.43
CA ALA A 470 3.79 -23.94 -12.64
C ALA A 470 5.33 -23.99 -12.76
N GLU A 471 5.90 -24.84 -13.63
CA GLU A 471 7.33 -25.18 -13.63
C GLU A 471 8.23 -23.99 -13.97
N TYR A 472 7.71 -23.10 -14.79
CA TYR A 472 8.42 -21.99 -15.41
C TYR A 472 7.99 -20.61 -14.86
N VAL A 473 7.18 -20.62 -13.80
CA VAL A 473 6.72 -19.43 -13.08
C VAL A 473 7.52 -19.33 -11.77
N PHE A 474 8.68 -18.69 -11.82
CA PHE A 474 9.57 -18.51 -10.66
C PHE A 474 10.08 -17.08 -10.57
N VAL A 475 10.54 -16.69 -9.38
CA VAL A 475 11.04 -15.35 -9.07
C VAL A 475 12.27 -15.02 -9.92
N GLY A 476 12.33 -13.81 -10.45
CA GLY A 476 13.42 -13.30 -11.29
C GLY A 476 13.22 -13.53 -12.79
N ARG A 477 12.16 -14.25 -13.21
CA ARG A 477 11.86 -14.41 -14.64
C ARG A 477 11.20 -13.15 -15.21
N ASN A 478 11.63 -12.79 -16.42
CA ASN A 478 11.09 -11.66 -17.16
C ASN A 478 9.96 -12.10 -18.12
N GLY A 479 9.00 -11.19 -18.33
CA GLY A 479 7.91 -11.28 -19.29
C GLY A 479 7.57 -9.89 -19.82
N VAL A 480 6.53 -9.82 -20.66
CA VAL A 480 6.04 -8.54 -21.22
C VAL A 480 4.60 -8.36 -20.80
N TYR A 481 4.29 -7.20 -20.21
CA TYR A 481 2.94 -6.84 -19.81
C TYR A 481 2.39 -5.78 -20.76
N TYR A 482 1.17 -5.98 -21.25
CA TYR A 482 0.43 -4.98 -21.99
C TYR A 482 -0.69 -4.44 -21.13
N ASP A 483 -0.75 -3.12 -20.97
CA ASP A 483 -1.88 -2.49 -20.30
C ASP A 483 -3.10 -2.39 -21.23
N ARG A 484 -4.22 -1.86 -20.73
CA ARG A 484 -5.44 -1.67 -21.51
C ARG A 484 -5.33 -0.66 -22.65
N LYS A 485 -4.33 0.21 -22.62
CA LYS A 485 -4.05 1.17 -23.68
C LYS A 485 -3.20 0.55 -24.80
N GLY A 486 -2.74 -0.69 -24.62
CA GLY A 486 -1.88 -1.40 -25.55
C GLY A 486 -0.39 -1.07 -25.38
N ASP A 487 -0.03 -0.34 -24.32
CA ASP A 487 1.37 -0.02 -24.06
C ASP A 487 2.11 -1.22 -23.47
N SER A 488 3.33 -1.47 -23.95
CA SER A 488 4.20 -2.55 -23.46
C SER A 488 5.04 -2.11 -22.26
N TRP A 489 5.13 -2.99 -21.26
CA TRP A 489 5.92 -2.82 -20.05
C TRP A 489 6.79 -4.05 -19.82
N ASP A 490 8.02 -3.84 -19.34
CA ASP A 490 8.90 -4.93 -18.91
C ASP A 490 8.42 -5.47 -17.58
N ALA A 491 8.09 -6.76 -17.50
CA ALA A 491 7.58 -7.40 -16.29
C ALA A 491 8.64 -8.33 -15.69
N THR A 492 8.93 -8.20 -14.40
CA THR A 492 9.80 -9.13 -13.68
C THR A 492 9.06 -9.74 -12.50
N ILE A 493 9.05 -11.07 -12.39
CA ILE A 493 8.38 -11.77 -11.29
C ILE A 493 9.17 -11.55 -9.99
N THR A 494 8.52 -10.97 -8.98
CA THR A 494 9.11 -10.72 -7.66
C THR A 494 8.70 -11.74 -6.62
N LYS A 495 7.49 -12.29 -6.73
CA LYS A 495 6.96 -13.30 -5.79
C LYS A 495 5.99 -14.24 -6.50
N VAL A 496 6.01 -15.51 -6.12
CA VAL A 496 5.08 -16.52 -6.64
C VAL A 496 4.34 -17.20 -5.50
N VAL A 497 3.02 -17.25 -5.59
CA VAL A 497 2.16 -18.09 -4.75
C VAL A 497 1.87 -19.37 -5.54
N SER A 498 2.52 -20.45 -5.14
CA SER A 498 2.39 -21.75 -5.81
C SER A 498 1.13 -22.48 -5.35
N ASN A 499 0.20 -22.69 -6.28
CA ASN A 499 -0.94 -23.58 -6.13
C ASN A 499 -1.09 -24.42 -7.41
N PRO A 500 -1.71 -25.60 -7.35
CA PRO A 500 -1.87 -26.45 -8.53
C PRO A 500 -2.67 -25.75 -9.65
N ILE A 501 -2.15 -25.78 -10.89
CA ILE A 501 -2.82 -25.18 -12.05
C ILE A 501 -3.72 -26.21 -12.75
N SER A 502 -3.31 -27.48 -12.78
CA SER A 502 -4.11 -28.59 -13.31
C SER A 502 -3.98 -29.89 -12.51
N VAL A 503 -4.98 -30.77 -12.61
CA VAL A 503 -4.93 -32.11 -11.98
C VAL A 503 -3.84 -32.97 -12.61
N ARG A 504 -3.59 -32.80 -13.93
CA ARG A 504 -2.54 -33.52 -14.66
C ARG A 504 -1.14 -33.18 -14.14
N GLU A 505 -0.89 -31.92 -13.82
CA GLU A 505 0.35 -31.49 -13.18
C GLU A 505 0.51 -32.12 -11.79
N ALA A 506 -0.57 -32.13 -10.99
CA ALA A 506 -0.56 -32.67 -9.63
C ALA A 506 -0.25 -34.17 -9.57
N PHE A 507 -0.57 -34.93 -10.61
CA PHE A 507 -0.18 -36.34 -10.73
C PHE A 507 1.34 -36.54 -10.69
N TRP A 508 2.09 -35.68 -11.38
CA TRP A 508 3.56 -35.78 -11.49
C TRP A 508 4.31 -35.07 -10.35
N ALA A 509 3.64 -34.22 -9.58
CA ALA A 509 4.26 -33.40 -8.54
C ALA A 509 5.03 -34.21 -7.46
N PRO A 510 4.54 -35.36 -6.94
CA PRO A 510 5.29 -36.17 -5.98
C PRO A 510 6.59 -36.74 -6.54
N TYR A 511 6.57 -37.19 -7.81
CA TYR A 511 7.74 -37.74 -8.49
C TYR A 511 8.79 -36.67 -8.78
N LYS A 512 8.36 -35.48 -9.21
CA LYS A 512 9.27 -34.33 -9.40
C LYS A 512 9.94 -33.91 -8.08
N LYS A 513 9.20 -33.91 -6.97
CA LYS A 513 9.77 -33.64 -5.63
C LYS A 513 10.80 -34.69 -5.22
N LEU A 514 10.53 -35.97 -5.48
CA LEU A 514 11.46 -37.05 -5.20
C LEU A 514 12.77 -36.89 -6.00
N VAL A 515 12.66 -36.58 -7.29
CA VAL A 515 13.84 -36.33 -8.16
C VAL A 515 14.67 -35.17 -7.61
N ARG A 516 14.04 -34.02 -7.29
CA ARG A 516 14.73 -32.88 -6.68
C ARG A 516 15.40 -33.23 -5.35
N MET A 517 14.75 -34.03 -4.50
CA MET A 517 15.36 -34.49 -3.25
C MET A 517 16.58 -35.39 -3.51
N VAL A 518 16.52 -36.26 -4.53
CA VAL A 518 17.67 -37.11 -4.91
C VAL A 518 18.80 -36.26 -5.49
N GLU A 519 18.49 -35.26 -6.31
CA GLU A 519 19.46 -34.29 -6.82
C GLU A 519 20.09 -33.49 -5.68
N ASP A 520 19.31 -32.98 -4.72
CA ASP A 520 19.81 -32.27 -3.54
C ASP A 520 20.71 -33.15 -2.67
N LEU A 521 20.35 -34.43 -2.49
CA LEU A 521 21.17 -35.40 -1.77
C LEU A 521 22.46 -35.71 -2.53
N ALA A 522 22.41 -35.82 -3.85
CA ALA A 522 23.57 -36.02 -4.71
C ALA A 522 24.49 -34.79 -4.70
N ALA A 523 23.93 -33.58 -4.79
CA ALA A 523 24.66 -32.32 -4.72
C ALA A 523 25.31 -32.13 -3.34
N LYS A 524 24.59 -32.39 -2.25
CA LYS A 524 25.15 -32.37 -0.89
C LYS A 524 26.27 -33.40 -0.70
N ARG A 525 26.16 -34.58 -1.32
CA ARG A 525 27.24 -35.58 -1.32
C ARG A 525 28.42 -35.17 -2.18
N ALA A 526 28.19 -34.55 -3.34
CA ALA A 526 29.23 -34.03 -4.20
C ALA A 526 30.01 -32.91 -3.48
N GLN A 527 29.32 -31.97 -2.83
CA GLN A 527 29.93 -30.92 -1.99
C GLN A 527 30.71 -31.51 -0.80
N ALA A 528 30.17 -32.54 -0.13
CA ALA A 528 30.88 -33.21 0.95
C ALA A 528 32.12 -33.99 0.44
N ALA A 529 32.06 -34.55 -0.77
CA ALA A 529 33.17 -35.23 -1.41
C ALA A 529 34.25 -34.25 -1.91
N GLU A 530 33.87 -33.09 -2.46
CA GLU A 530 34.77 -31.98 -2.78
C GLU A 530 35.46 -31.45 -1.52
N ALA A 531 34.71 -31.18 -0.45
CA ALA A 531 35.31 -30.75 0.83
C ALA A 531 36.29 -31.79 1.40
N ALA A 532 36.01 -33.09 1.22
CA ALA A 532 36.93 -34.16 1.62
C ALA A 532 38.14 -34.31 0.68
N ALA A 533 37.98 -33.98 -0.61
CA ALA A 533 39.07 -33.95 -1.59
C ALA A 533 39.99 -32.74 -1.37
N ASP A 534 39.44 -31.55 -1.12
CA ASP A 534 40.19 -30.34 -0.75
C ASP A 534 40.97 -30.53 0.56
N ALA A 535 40.41 -31.25 1.54
CA ALA A 535 41.13 -31.62 2.75
C ALA A 535 42.33 -32.55 2.48
N LYS A 536 42.24 -33.44 1.49
CA LYS A 536 43.33 -34.33 1.07
C LYS A 536 44.39 -33.60 0.23
N VAL A 537 43.99 -32.65 -0.60
CA VAL A 537 44.88 -31.76 -1.36
C VAL A 537 45.63 -30.82 -0.42
N GLY A 538 44.96 -30.27 0.59
CA GLY A 538 45.57 -29.51 1.68
C GLY A 538 46.58 -30.33 2.48
N ALA A 539 46.27 -31.59 2.81
CA ALA A 539 47.17 -32.52 3.47
C ALA A 539 48.42 -32.85 2.63
N ALA A 540 48.26 -33.02 1.31
CA ALA A 540 49.36 -33.25 0.36
C ALA A 540 50.24 -32.00 0.19
N ALA A 541 49.65 -30.79 0.19
CA ALA A 541 50.40 -29.54 0.16
C ALA A 541 51.24 -29.33 1.44
N THR A 542 50.75 -29.74 2.60
CA THR A 542 51.55 -29.75 3.84
C THR A 542 52.69 -30.78 3.85
N GLN A 543 52.57 -31.90 3.14
CA GLN A 543 53.67 -32.88 3.03
C GLN A 543 54.79 -32.42 2.07
N ILE A 544 54.48 -31.55 1.11
CA ILE A 544 55.48 -30.97 0.19
C ILE A 544 56.16 -29.73 0.84
N ALA A 545 55.45 -28.98 1.69
CA ALA A 545 55.99 -27.82 2.40
C ALA A 545 56.84 -28.16 3.65
N THR A 546 56.94 -29.44 4.05
CA THR A 546 57.68 -29.89 5.25
C THR A 546 58.91 -30.77 4.93
N ALA A 547 59.44 -30.68 3.72
CA ALA A 547 60.74 -31.26 3.35
C ALA A 547 61.95 -30.34 3.62
N ASP A 548 61.73 -29.07 3.99
CA ASP A 548 62.81 -28.12 4.33
C ASP A 548 62.56 -27.44 5.68
N LYS A 549 62.95 -28.15 6.75
CA LYS A 549 63.74 -27.67 7.91
C LYS A 549 63.41 -28.44 9.19
N ALA A 550 64.43 -29.16 9.66
CA ALA A 550 64.51 -29.72 11.00
C ALA A 550 64.97 -28.66 12.02
N ALA A 551 64.50 -28.88 13.26
CA ALA A 551 65.06 -28.45 14.55
C ALA A 551 64.84 -27.00 15.05
N ALA A 552 63.82 -26.90 15.92
CA ALA A 552 63.95 -26.60 17.36
C ALA A 552 63.50 -25.22 17.93
N ALA A 553 62.59 -25.36 18.92
CA ALA A 553 62.38 -24.60 20.16
C ALA A 553 61.36 -23.43 20.22
N ALA A 554 60.39 -23.63 21.14
CA ALA A 554 59.25 -22.81 21.59
C ALA A 554 59.67 -21.84 22.75
N PRO A 555 58.79 -21.15 23.56
CA PRO A 555 57.31 -21.14 23.65
C PRO A 555 56.58 -19.79 24.05
N ALA A 556 55.24 -19.88 24.17
CA ALA A 556 54.25 -19.06 24.95
C ALA A 556 53.84 -17.66 24.39
N LYS A 557 52.58 -17.17 24.42
CA LYS A 557 51.29 -17.58 25.02
C LYS A 557 50.15 -16.68 24.45
N ASP A 558 48.91 -17.15 24.63
CA ASP A 558 47.63 -16.43 24.77
C ASP A 558 46.56 -16.43 23.65
N ALA A 559 45.34 -16.63 24.16
CA ALA A 559 44.04 -16.97 23.56
C ALA A 559 43.38 -15.79 22.81
N ALA A 560 42.32 -15.91 22.01
CA ALA A 560 41.21 -16.86 21.95
C ALA A 560 40.53 -16.81 20.56
N LYS A 561 39.97 -17.93 20.07
CA LYS A 561 38.86 -17.94 19.09
C LYS A 561 37.97 -19.20 19.28
N PRO A 562 36.63 -19.13 19.07
CA PRO A 562 35.69 -20.17 19.49
C PRO A 562 35.79 -21.47 18.70
N ALA A 563 35.41 -22.55 19.37
CA ALA A 563 35.62 -23.95 19.03
C ALA A 563 34.90 -24.48 17.76
N PRO A 564 35.48 -25.48 17.06
CA PRO A 564 34.78 -26.29 16.07
C PRO A 564 33.87 -27.31 16.77
N LYS A 565 32.57 -27.32 16.43
CA LYS A 565 31.67 -28.41 16.84
C LYS A 565 32.09 -29.70 16.12
N LYS A 566 32.57 -30.66 16.91
CA LYS A 566 32.81 -32.05 16.50
C LYS A 566 31.52 -32.61 15.90
N ILE A 567 31.63 -33.25 14.73
CA ILE A 567 30.56 -34.05 14.15
C ILE A 567 30.27 -35.18 15.15
N ASP A 568 29.08 -35.14 15.72
CA ASP A 568 28.66 -36.09 16.74
C ASP A 568 28.46 -37.46 16.09
N ILE A 569 29.11 -38.50 16.63
CA ILE A 569 29.01 -39.87 16.15
C ILE A 569 27.54 -40.35 16.21
N GLY A 570 26.73 -39.77 17.10
CA GLY A 570 25.28 -39.95 17.14
C GLY A 570 24.52 -39.41 15.92
N THR A 571 25.01 -38.36 15.26
CA THR A 571 24.40 -37.83 14.02
C THR A 571 24.74 -38.72 12.82
N VAL A 572 25.95 -39.26 12.76
CA VAL A 572 26.36 -40.22 11.71
C VAL A 572 25.65 -41.56 11.87
N ALA A 573 25.46 -42.02 13.10
CA ALA A 573 24.67 -43.21 13.41
C ALA A 573 23.17 -43.02 13.13
N ALA A 574 22.58 -41.85 13.46
CA ALA A 574 21.19 -41.54 13.15
C ALA A 574 20.94 -41.42 11.64
N ILE A 575 21.88 -40.87 10.86
CA ILE A 575 21.82 -40.87 9.39
C ILE A 575 21.96 -42.30 8.85
N GLY A 576 22.83 -43.13 9.42
CA GLY A 576 23.00 -44.54 9.04
C GLY A 576 21.75 -45.39 9.29
N VAL A 577 21.08 -45.20 10.43
CA VAL A 577 19.84 -45.90 10.78
C VAL A 577 18.64 -45.39 9.97
N ALA A 578 18.56 -44.08 9.68
CA ALA A 578 17.51 -43.53 8.83
C ALA A 578 17.63 -44.01 7.37
N VAL A 579 18.85 -44.09 6.83
CA VAL A 579 19.11 -44.64 5.48
C VAL A 579 18.90 -46.16 5.45
N GLY A 580 19.27 -46.88 6.51
CA GLY A 580 19.00 -48.32 6.66
C GLY A 580 17.50 -48.64 6.77
N GLY A 581 16.72 -47.82 7.47
CA GLY A 581 15.26 -47.94 7.58
C GLY A 581 14.54 -47.72 6.25
N ILE A 582 14.99 -46.76 5.43
CA ILE A 582 14.49 -46.57 4.07
C ILE A 582 14.87 -47.77 3.19
N GLY A 583 16.10 -48.30 3.32
CA GLY A 583 16.53 -49.51 2.63
C GLY A 583 15.65 -50.72 2.95
N ALA A 584 15.38 -50.97 4.24
CA ALA A 584 14.51 -52.06 4.69
C ALA A 584 13.05 -51.88 4.24
N MET A 585 12.53 -50.65 4.23
CA MET A 585 11.20 -50.34 3.72
C MET A 585 11.09 -50.57 2.21
N VAL A 586 12.09 -50.14 1.43
CA VAL A 586 12.15 -50.37 -0.02
C VAL A 586 12.26 -51.86 -0.33
N VAL A 587 13.11 -52.60 0.39
CA VAL A 587 13.22 -54.06 0.27
C VAL A 587 11.89 -54.74 0.63
N GLY A 588 11.21 -54.30 1.70
CA GLY A 588 9.90 -54.81 2.09
C GLY A 588 8.80 -54.54 1.05
N ILE A 589 8.80 -53.35 0.45
CA ILE A 589 7.87 -52.99 -0.65
C ILE A 589 8.17 -53.83 -1.90
N VAL A 590 9.44 -54.01 -2.25
CA VAL A 590 9.86 -54.85 -3.38
C VAL A 590 9.49 -56.32 -3.15
N ALA A 591 9.71 -56.86 -1.95
CA ALA A 591 9.33 -58.21 -1.58
C ALA A 591 7.80 -58.42 -1.57
N ALA A 592 7.05 -57.44 -1.05
CA ALA A 592 5.60 -57.45 -1.13
C ALA A 592 5.13 -57.40 -2.59
N PHE A 593 5.74 -56.55 -3.43
CA PHE A 593 5.40 -56.37 -4.84
C PHE A 593 5.69 -57.60 -5.71
N THR A 594 6.83 -58.27 -5.50
CA THR A 594 7.16 -59.52 -6.21
C THR A 594 6.27 -60.70 -5.77
N GLY A 595 5.68 -60.63 -4.57
CA GLY A 595 4.70 -61.60 -4.06
C GLY A 595 3.32 -61.59 -4.75
N LEU A 596 2.98 -60.56 -5.55
CA LEU A 596 1.65 -60.46 -6.21
C LEU A 596 1.47 -61.34 -7.46
N GLY A 597 2.52 -61.93 -8.02
CA GLY A 597 2.42 -62.78 -9.21
C GLY A 597 1.72 -62.09 -10.40
N ALA A 598 0.61 -62.66 -10.91
CA ALA A 598 -0.14 -62.13 -12.06
C ALA A 598 -0.77 -60.76 -11.81
N TRP A 599 -0.99 -60.38 -10.55
CA TRP A 599 -1.60 -59.11 -10.17
C TRP A 599 -0.59 -57.95 -10.09
N MET A 600 0.68 -58.21 -10.39
CA MET A 600 1.77 -57.23 -10.37
C MET A 600 1.47 -55.94 -11.18
N PRO A 601 0.85 -55.98 -12.38
CA PRO A 601 0.47 -54.75 -13.08
C PRO A 601 -0.58 -53.93 -12.32
N LEU A 602 -1.51 -54.59 -11.63
CA LEU A 602 -2.54 -53.93 -10.83
C LEU A 602 -1.95 -53.35 -9.54
N GLY A 603 -0.99 -54.05 -8.92
CA GLY A 603 -0.22 -53.55 -7.78
C GLY A 603 0.61 -52.29 -8.13
N LEU A 604 1.19 -52.24 -9.34
CA LEU A 604 1.95 -51.08 -9.81
C LEU A 604 1.03 -49.87 -10.03
N LEU A 605 -0.13 -50.11 -10.64
CA LEU A 605 -1.16 -49.09 -10.81
C LEU A 605 -1.69 -48.58 -9.46
N ALA A 606 -1.92 -49.49 -8.50
CA ALA A 606 -2.38 -49.14 -7.15
C ALA A 606 -1.34 -48.32 -6.39
N LEU A 607 -0.05 -48.67 -6.46
CA LEU A 607 1.04 -47.89 -5.86
C LEU A 607 1.16 -46.50 -6.51
N LEU A 608 1.07 -46.42 -7.84
CA LEU A 608 1.10 -45.17 -8.58
C LEU A 608 -0.08 -44.26 -8.20
N LEU A 609 -1.29 -44.81 -8.04
CA LEU A 609 -2.45 -44.07 -7.55
C LEU A 609 -2.36 -43.73 -6.05
N LEU A 610 -1.72 -44.55 -5.22
CA LEU A 610 -1.51 -44.25 -3.80
C LEU A 610 -0.57 -43.05 -3.62
N ILE A 611 0.47 -42.94 -4.46
CA ILE A 611 1.43 -41.83 -4.43
C ILE A 611 0.82 -40.56 -5.05
N SER A 612 0.16 -40.68 -6.21
CA SER A 612 -0.37 -39.52 -6.96
C SER A 612 -1.77 -39.08 -6.54
N GLY A 613 -2.61 -40.01 -6.08
CA GLY A 613 -4.02 -39.82 -5.77
C GLY A 613 -4.30 -38.74 -4.73
N PRO A 614 -3.60 -38.69 -3.58
CA PRO A 614 -3.78 -37.61 -2.61
C PRO A 614 -3.48 -36.23 -3.21
N SER A 615 -2.44 -36.11 -4.03
CA SER A 615 -2.05 -34.86 -4.69
C SER A 615 -3.09 -34.43 -5.73
N MET A 616 -3.60 -35.38 -6.52
CA MET A 616 -4.68 -35.13 -7.48
C MET A 616 -5.98 -34.71 -6.79
N MET A 617 -6.32 -35.34 -5.66
CA MET A 617 -7.52 -35.00 -4.88
C MET A 617 -7.40 -33.59 -4.29
N LEU A 618 -6.26 -33.24 -3.71
CA LEU A 618 -5.98 -31.88 -3.22
C LEU A 618 -6.06 -30.85 -4.35
N ALA A 619 -5.46 -31.13 -5.52
CA ALA A 619 -5.54 -30.25 -6.67
C ALA A 619 -6.98 -30.10 -7.17
N TRP A 620 -7.74 -31.19 -7.26
CA TRP A 620 -9.14 -31.16 -7.65
C TRP A 620 -10.00 -30.32 -6.69
N MET A 621 -9.79 -30.45 -5.38
CA MET A 621 -10.45 -29.61 -4.38
C MET A 621 -10.07 -28.14 -4.57
N LYS A 622 -8.77 -27.81 -4.60
CA LYS A 622 -8.28 -26.43 -4.76
C LYS A 622 -8.80 -25.78 -6.06
N LEU A 623 -8.79 -26.51 -7.18
CA LEU A 623 -9.27 -26.01 -8.47
C LEU A 623 -10.77 -25.70 -8.49
N ARG A 624 -11.58 -26.42 -7.70
CA ARG A 624 -13.02 -26.14 -7.52
C ARG A 624 -13.30 -25.00 -6.53
N HIS A 625 -12.36 -24.74 -5.63
CA HIS A 625 -12.43 -23.67 -4.65
C HIS A 625 -11.72 -22.38 -5.09
N ARG A 626 -11.13 -22.33 -6.29
CA ARG A 626 -10.53 -21.10 -6.84
C ARG A 626 -11.54 -19.96 -6.83
N SER A 627 -11.20 -18.88 -6.15
CA SER A 627 -12.06 -17.72 -5.95
C SER A 627 -11.30 -16.44 -6.17
N LEU A 628 -11.92 -15.47 -6.84
CA LEU A 628 -11.39 -14.14 -7.05
C LEU A 628 -11.53 -13.25 -5.81
N GLY A 629 -12.49 -13.56 -4.91
CA GLY A 629 -12.81 -12.76 -3.72
C GLY A 629 -11.58 -12.31 -2.92
N PRO A 630 -10.73 -13.23 -2.40
CA PRO A 630 -9.57 -12.85 -1.60
C PRO A 630 -8.54 -11.96 -2.31
N ILE A 631 -8.48 -12.01 -3.65
CA ILE A 631 -7.58 -11.16 -4.43
C ILE A 631 -8.14 -9.74 -4.57
N LEU A 632 -9.46 -9.63 -4.78
CA LEU A 632 -10.15 -8.34 -4.86
C LEU A 632 -10.27 -7.67 -3.49
N ASP A 633 -10.52 -8.44 -2.43
CA ASP A 633 -10.55 -7.93 -1.05
C ASP A 633 -9.20 -7.31 -0.66
N ALA A 634 -8.09 -7.89 -1.14
CA ALA A 634 -6.75 -7.32 -0.96
C ALA A 634 -6.55 -5.98 -1.70
N ASN A 635 -7.35 -5.71 -2.74
CA ASN A 635 -7.41 -4.45 -3.47
C ASN A 635 -8.51 -3.51 -2.97
N GLY A 636 -9.13 -3.78 -1.82
CA GLY A 636 -10.11 -2.89 -1.20
C GLY A 636 -11.54 -3.05 -1.69
N TRP A 637 -11.84 -4.10 -2.47
CA TRP A 637 -13.22 -4.50 -2.74
C TRP A 637 -13.83 -5.18 -1.51
N ALA A 638 -15.16 -5.19 -1.43
CA ALA A 638 -15.89 -6.02 -0.48
C ALA A 638 -16.76 -7.01 -1.25
N ILE A 639 -16.21 -8.19 -1.55
CA ILE A 639 -16.91 -9.21 -2.34
C ILE A 639 -17.86 -10.02 -1.46
N ASN A 640 -19.15 -10.02 -1.81
CA ASN A 640 -20.22 -10.68 -1.06
C ASN A 640 -20.49 -12.13 -1.50
N GLY A 641 -19.78 -12.61 -2.53
CA GLY A 641 -20.05 -13.87 -3.19
C GLY A 641 -18.82 -14.74 -3.41
N ARG A 642 -19.04 -16.03 -3.66
CA ARG A 642 -17.98 -16.92 -4.13
C ARG A 642 -17.79 -16.69 -5.64
N ALA A 643 -17.04 -15.66 -6.01
CA ALA A 643 -16.65 -15.37 -7.39
C ALA A 643 -15.69 -16.45 -7.93
N ARG A 644 -16.20 -17.68 -8.16
CA ARG A 644 -15.35 -18.83 -8.48
C ARG A 644 -14.85 -18.78 -9.91
N VAL A 645 -13.62 -19.28 -10.09
CA VAL A 645 -12.99 -19.51 -11.38
C VAL A 645 -12.89 -21.02 -11.60
N ASN A 646 -13.89 -21.58 -12.28
CA ASN A 646 -13.91 -23.01 -12.61
C ASN A 646 -12.84 -23.35 -13.67
N VAL A 647 -12.66 -24.64 -13.99
CA VAL A 647 -11.59 -25.07 -14.90
C VAL A 647 -11.80 -24.57 -16.34
N ALA A 648 -13.03 -24.63 -16.85
CA ALA A 648 -13.34 -24.21 -18.22
C ALA A 648 -13.16 -22.70 -18.42
N PHE A 649 -13.64 -21.90 -17.46
CA PHE A 649 -13.47 -20.45 -17.46
C PHE A 649 -12.01 -20.06 -17.19
N GLY A 650 -11.33 -20.75 -16.26
CA GLY A 650 -9.91 -20.56 -16.02
C GLY A 650 -9.04 -20.84 -17.26
N ALA A 651 -9.43 -21.78 -18.12
CA ALA A 651 -8.73 -22.02 -19.38
C ALA A 651 -8.81 -20.82 -20.35
N ALA A 652 -9.85 -20.00 -20.26
CA ALA A 652 -9.99 -18.77 -21.05
C ALA A 652 -9.20 -17.58 -20.47
N LEU A 653 -8.88 -17.60 -19.17
CA LEU A 653 -8.09 -16.56 -18.50
C LEU A 653 -6.58 -16.73 -18.67
N THR A 654 -6.12 -17.92 -19.08
CA THR A 654 -4.72 -18.19 -19.44
C THR A 654 -4.68 -18.97 -20.75
N GLU A 655 -4.36 -18.26 -21.83
CA GLU A 655 -4.23 -18.84 -23.17
C GLU A 655 -2.84 -19.45 -23.35
N LEU A 656 -2.79 -20.67 -23.90
CA LEU A 656 -1.54 -21.37 -24.20
C LEU A 656 -1.18 -21.17 -25.67
N ALA A 657 0.12 -21.10 -25.99
CA ALA A 657 0.58 -21.04 -27.36
C ALA A 657 0.06 -22.25 -28.17
N ALA A 658 -0.71 -21.93 -29.21
CA ALA A 658 -1.17 -22.89 -30.20
C ALA A 658 -0.64 -22.47 -31.57
N LEU A 659 -0.31 -23.46 -32.41
CA LEU A 659 0.03 -23.16 -33.79
C LEU A 659 -1.26 -22.80 -34.55
N PRO A 660 -1.20 -21.84 -35.49
CA PRO A 660 -2.33 -21.52 -36.35
C PRO A 660 -2.87 -22.75 -37.09
N PRO A 661 -4.19 -22.85 -37.32
CA PRO A 661 -4.78 -23.94 -38.10
C PRO A 661 -4.12 -24.05 -39.49
N GLY A 662 -3.81 -25.28 -39.92
CA GLY A 662 -3.15 -25.53 -41.21
C GLY A 662 -1.61 -25.42 -41.22
N SER A 663 -0.99 -25.12 -40.06
CA SER A 663 0.47 -25.10 -39.94
C SER A 663 1.09 -26.48 -40.20
N ARG A 664 2.16 -26.53 -41.01
CA ARG A 664 2.98 -27.73 -41.21
C ARG A 664 4.13 -27.73 -40.19
N ARG A 665 4.37 -28.87 -39.52
CA ARG A 665 5.50 -29.06 -38.59
C ARG A 665 6.59 -29.86 -39.28
N ASN A 666 7.81 -29.34 -39.32
CA ASN A 666 8.98 -30.16 -39.54
C ASN A 666 9.42 -30.73 -38.19
N LEU A 667 9.60 -32.05 -38.11
CA LEU A 667 10.00 -32.77 -36.88
C LEU A 667 11.50 -33.09 -36.87
N ASP A 668 12.24 -32.73 -37.92
CA ASP A 668 13.69 -32.84 -37.95
C ASP A 668 14.31 -31.73 -37.10
N ASP A 669 14.64 -32.07 -35.85
CA ASP A 669 15.38 -31.22 -34.93
C ASP A 669 16.87 -31.65 -34.90
N PRO A 670 17.78 -30.89 -35.55
CA PRO A 670 19.21 -31.21 -35.60
C PRO A 670 19.93 -31.09 -34.26
N TYR A 671 19.30 -30.50 -33.24
CA TYR A 671 19.86 -30.33 -31.89
C TYR A 671 19.07 -31.09 -30.82
N ALA A 672 18.14 -31.97 -31.21
CA ALA A 672 17.42 -32.80 -30.27
C ALA A 672 18.40 -33.66 -29.46
N ASP A 673 18.28 -33.61 -28.14
CA ASP A 673 19.03 -34.49 -27.25
C ASP A 673 18.80 -35.94 -27.67
N LYS A 674 19.92 -36.67 -27.87
CA LYS A 674 19.89 -38.07 -28.28
C LYS A 674 19.20 -38.88 -27.19
N GLN A 675 17.89 -39.09 -27.35
CA GLN A 675 17.07 -39.78 -26.36
C GLN A 675 17.65 -41.18 -26.15
N ARG A 676 18.23 -41.42 -24.97
CA ARG A 676 18.60 -42.77 -24.58
C ARG A 676 17.31 -43.59 -24.58
N PRO A 677 17.25 -44.75 -25.23
CA PRO A 677 16.01 -45.50 -25.39
C PRO A 677 15.68 -46.22 -24.08
N TRP A 678 15.43 -45.48 -23.00
CA TRP A 678 15.13 -46.01 -21.67
C TRP A 678 13.87 -46.87 -21.68
N ARG A 679 12.92 -46.56 -22.58
CA ARG A 679 11.75 -47.42 -22.85
C ARG A 679 12.15 -48.76 -23.43
N LEU A 680 13.14 -48.79 -24.33
CA LEU A 680 13.71 -50.04 -24.84
C LEU A 680 14.42 -50.79 -23.72
N TYR A 681 15.21 -50.13 -22.88
CA TYR A 681 15.86 -50.79 -21.73
C TYR A 681 14.84 -51.35 -20.75
N LEU A 682 13.76 -50.63 -20.47
CA LEU A 682 12.68 -51.10 -19.61
C LEU A 682 11.94 -52.28 -20.23
N VAL A 683 11.65 -52.25 -21.53
CA VAL A 683 11.07 -53.38 -22.27
C VAL A 683 12.01 -54.59 -22.27
N LEU A 684 13.30 -54.38 -22.53
CA LEU A 684 14.30 -55.46 -22.49
C LEU A 684 14.42 -56.05 -21.09
N LEU A 685 14.39 -55.24 -20.04
CA LEU A 685 14.46 -55.70 -18.65
C LEU A 685 13.20 -56.48 -18.26
N VAL A 686 12.02 -56.04 -18.71
CA VAL A 686 10.76 -56.79 -18.56
C VAL A 686 10.82 -58.12 -19.33
N LEU A 687 11.30 -58.13 -20.57
CA LEU A 687 11.46 -59.35 -21.37
C LEU A 687 12.46 -60.32 -20.74
N LEU A 688 13.56 -59.83 -20.18
CA LEU A 688 14.58 -60.63 -19.52
C LEU A 688 14.04 -61.19 -18.19
N GLY A 689 13.26 -60.42 -17.44
CA GLY A 689 12.53 -60.88 -16.26
C GLY A 689 11.46 -61.94 -16.58
N LEU A 690 10.69 -61.74 -17.65
CA LEU A 690 9.73 -62.73 -18.14
C LEU A 690 10.43 -64.00 -18.62
N GLY A 691 11.55 -63.88 -19.33
CA GLY A 691 12.38 -65.01 -19.77
C GLY A 691 12.98 -65.79 -18.60
N ALA A 692 13.49 -65.12 -17.57
CA ALA A 692 14.00 -65.76 -16.36
C ALA A 692 12.87 -66.42 -15.54
N SER A 693 11.71 -65.77 -15.43
CA SER A 693 10.53 -66.32 -14.75
C SER A 693 9.94 -67.52 -15.48
N TRP A 694 9.99 -67.51 -16.82
CA TRP A 694 9.70 -68.66 -17.66
C TRP A 694 10.73 -69.77 -17.45
N TYR A 695 12.02 -69.47 -17.51
CA TYR A 695 13.12 -70.44 -17.31
C TYR A 695 13.04 -71.19 -15.97
N VAL A 696 12.64 -70.53 -14.88
CA VAL A 696 12.45 -71.16 -13.56
C VAL A 696 11.09 -71.86 -13.42
N GLY A 697 10.22 -71.81 -14.44
CA GLY A 697 8.92 -72.49 -14.50
C GLY A 697 7.79 -71.80 -13.76
N ALA A 698 7.99 -70.56 -13.29
CA ALA A 698 6.97 -69.80 -12.56
C ALA A 698 5.79 -69.36 -13.48
N LEU A 699 6.04 -69.23 -14.79
CA LEU A 699 5.03 -68.86 -15.79
C LEU A 699 4.32 -70.07 -16.44
N ASP A 700 4.74 -71.31 -16.14
CA ASP A 700 4.22 -72.52 -16.78
C ASP A 700 2.72 -72.76 -16.52
N ARG A 701 2.19 -72.22 -15.42
CA ARG A 701 0.76 -72.33 -15.04
C ARG A 701 -0.18 -71.53 -15.95
N TRP A 702 0.34 -70.55 -16.69
CA TRP A 702 -0.45 -69.66 -17.55
C TRP A 702 -0.13 -69.83 -19.05
N LEU A 703 0.77 -70.75 -19.39
CA LEU A 703 1.18 -71.01 -20.77
C LEU A 703 0.59 -72.35 -21.28
N PRO A 704 0.20 -72.45 -22.56
CA PRO A 704 -0.26 -73.71 -23.14
C PRO A 704 0.87 -74.75 -23.10
N GLY A 705 0.53 -76.03 -22.91
CA GLY A 705 1.49 -77.09 -22.55
C GLY A 705 2.67 -77.34 -23.50
N ARG A 706 2.67 -76.76 -24.71
CA ARG A 706 3.81 -76.80 -25.67
C ARG A 706 4.84 -75.67 -25.47
N ALA A 707 4.52 -74.70 -24.62
CA ALA A 707 5.32 -73.50 -24.37
C ALA A 707 5.75 -73.38 -22.90
N THR A 708 5.59 -74.43 -22.10
CA THR A 708 6.08 -74.48 -20.71
C THR A 708 7.58 -74.75 -20.71
N SER A 709 8.30 -74.21 -19.73
CA SER A 709 9.76 -74.35 -19.64
C SER A 709 10.20 -75.81 -19.60
N ARG A 710 9.44 -76.68 -18.92
CA ARG A 710 9.66 -78.13 -18.90
C ARG A 710 9.44 -78.81 -20.26
N SER A 711 8.49 -78.33 -21.07
CA SER A 711 8.23 -78.90 -22.41
C SER A 711 9.27 -78.48 -23.46
N VAL A 712 9.91 -77.32 -23.25
CA VAL A 712 10.87 -76.74 -24.21
C VAL A 712 12.32 -77.02 -23.82
N LEU A 713 12.66 -77.03 -22.52
CA LEU A 713 14.03 -77.23 -22.01
C LEU A 713 14.29 -78.67 -21.52
N GLY A 714 13.28 -79.53 -21.40
CA GLY A 714 13.45 -80.93 -21.00
C GLY A 714 14.14 -81.10 -19.64
N ASP A 715 15.13 -81.98 -19.56
CA ASP A 715 15.89 -82.31 -18.34
C ASP A 715 16.84 -81.17 -17.89
N ASP A 716 17.11 -80.21 -18.76
CA ASP A 716 17.91 -79.01 -18.44
C ASP A 716 17.09 -77.92 -17.73
N ALA A 717 15.78 -78.14 -17.55
CA ALA A 717 14.91 -77.21 -16.83
C ALA A 717 15.25 -77.19 -15.32
N PRO A 718 15.48 -76.01 -14.69
CA PRO A 718 15.80 -75.89 -13.26
C PRO A 718 14.79 -76.53 -12.31
N ALA A 719 13.54 -76.67 -12.75
CA ALA A 719 12.44 -77.25 -11.99
C ALA A 719 12.36 -78.79 -12.08
N ALA A 720 13.27 -79.48 -12.78
CA ALA A 720 13.13 -80.90 -13.12
C ALA A 720 13.74 -81.91 -12.12
N SER A 721 14.50 -81.53 -11.08
CA SER A 721 15.16 -82.52 -10.21
C SER A 721 14.72 -82.53 -8.73
N LYS A 722 14.03 -83.62 -8.34
CA LYS A 722 14.29 -84.51 -7.17
C LYS A 722 13.02 -85.31 -6.82
N GLY A 723 12.93 -86.56 -7.30
CA GLY A 723 11.99 -87.57 -6.79
C GLY A 723 12.72 -88.57 -5.87
N PRO A 724 12.11 -89.08 -4.77
CA PRO A 724 12.77 -89.98 -3.83
C PRO A 724 12.85 -91.43 -4.35
N LEU A 725 13.94 -92.13 -4.01
CA LEU A 725 14.12 -93.57 -4.21
C LEU A 725 13.03 -94.35 -3.45
N LEU A 726 12.16 -95.10 -4.17
CA LEU A 726 11.16 -95.99 -3.59
C LEU A 726 11.75 -97.39 -3.33
N ALA A 727 11.54 -97.90 -2.13
CA ALA A 727 11.94 -99.23 -1.62
C ALA A 727 11.16 -100.40 -2.29
N PRO A 728 11.68 -101.65 -2.28
CA PRO A 728 11.09 -102.76 -3.02
C PRO A 728 9.84 -103.37 -2.34
N PRO A 729 8.95 -104.03 -3.11
CA PRO A 729 7.61 -104.47 -2.66
C PRO A 729 7.60 -105.81 -1.88
N PRO A 730 6.54 -106.10 -1.09
CA PRO A 730 6.46 -107.27 -0.20
C PRO A 730 6.01 -108.57 -0.90
N ALA A 731 6.40 -109.71 -0.33
CA ALA A 731 6.16 -111.06 -0.84
C ALA A 731 4.69 -111.54 -0.66
N PRO A 732 4.18 -112.41 -1.56
CA PRO A 732 2.80 -112.92 -1.53
C PRO A 732 2.58 -114.07 -0.52
N PRO A 733 1.33 -114.33 -0.09
CA PRO A 733 1.00 -115.27 1.00
C PRO A 733 0.97 -116.74 0.54
N PRO A 734 1.02 -117.71 1.47
CA PRO A 734 1.13 -119.13 1.15
C PRO A 734 -0.22 -119.76 0.75
N ALA A 735 -0.17 -120.71 -0.18
CA ALA A 735 -1.27 -121.63 -0.47
C ALA A 735 -0.69 -123.04 -0.68
N GLY A 736 -1.11 -124.00 0.16
CA GLY A 736 -0.98 -125.45 -0.07
C GLY A 736 0.37 -126.06 0.27
#